data_AF-A0A0G4HJ74-F1
#
_entry.id   AF-A0A0G4HJ74-F1
#
_cell.length_a   1.000
_cell.length_b   1.000
_cell.length_c   1.000
_cell.angle_alpha   90.00
_cell.angle_beta   90.00
_cell.angle_gamma   90.00
#
_symmetry.space_group_name_H-M   'P 1'
#
loop_
_entity.id
_entity.type
_entity.pdbx_description
1 polymer ?
#
loop_
_entity_poly.entity_id
_entity_poly.type
_entity_poly.pdbx_seq_one_letter_code
_entity_poly.pdbx_strand_id
1 'polypeptide(L)'
;MSFLKKLQESQVVVQQGAFLFEVEDDTTSKYSKSETVNSTCDSNPTVQAEREVHGTADHCLGEALRGNLHVFLVEADSVPEECLAVHDKETAVVCSVSPPVCAVSSQALRTQVEARGTFEEGQPSFQVLLLEQKMRMRNLSFWVAAASQLAREGLVEDIGVSFCTTAQLESAIHAAKASQHRISVVRVHLSLLNVNEPETAALRRLCESEGIALLCEGWEQATLGMGDCDPPVEEARGVWSLVESEAVSRLHEGIRKVARSRGKAVRDVVLRWTVQKGLFPVVRCLSEAGVRKVRAALEWRLEDSEMEALDACAPPASAFASPRPLHGWSIIAMPLLLFRAPFVILWHGGVALGAVWQRFLEALTHSPAESGRLDRYLEAAGVGGEADDEGVTVVYCSGWTPPYLHMTSNSLEEGPGTGGEWTVAPGVPMVPSSRLPGFLGEGTVWELSVRGASRLEFVPNDGNGKWDKAPGNRNYCVETPGVFFLRDGTLEPLEPAPLAPENLEVIQKGPSFVGLRWSPPCGEKRKTRFRLYLDGLPVTETEEGVCEGRASGLTASTTFRFAVTAVTSQGVEGPLSAFVSVKTGPPGPPGRPRFVRVDEERADRVTISWECPEDTGGVPVSRYRIYRDDEEVGEIQTGRPASADAGAGSGSPAPCLWHPRLQWTDTGVIEGENFRYTLTACRGPLQSDASEAVETTAANPLVVPRLGDGRPHVMLQAFHWGSCHVRGRGGDSSWYSIVLQHLDTVTEAGVSMLWLPPPCQSADAHGYLPSGWYNLDSNYGSREELLKVLKKARTQGVAPVLDLVANHRCADAQDEKGEWSVYRQEPSWGKWAICSNDPNVRGEGRPSNFENIKYAPNLDHSNPQIQADTRSWLSWLCSREVGFAALRLDYVIGYCPGLQAQYVESVGAPFAVAENWNGDPQVLNSYVRSARGRVAVFDFPTYYSLKGAVGRNDFAGLRRADGKPQGIIGDDPARAVTFVENHDTSHLEIVGGPFGDAHQVLRGYAYILTHPGTPCVFWPDLFDRGREASEKILSLIRLRTSLGIHAQSGVFVDVARLGLYAAFVSSRHQNCQRGGGDLAVKIGSDDWAPGGGGWSVAACGHHWAVWRRG
;
A
#
# COMPACT_ATOMS: atom_id res chain seq x y z
N MET A 1 48.36 36.38 -20.86
CA MET A 1 49.40 36.06 -21.86
C MET A 1 50.30 34.96 -21.32
N SER A 2 50.99 34.22 -22.20
CA SER A 2 52.34 33.66 -21.96
C SER A 2 52.56 32.67 -20.81
N PHE A 3 51.82 31.55 -20.74
CA PHE A 3 52.43 30.26 -20.34
C PHE A 3 51.87 28.99 -21.00
N LEU A 4 51.14 29.10 -22.12
CA LEU A 4 50.86 27.95 -23.00
C LEU A 4 51.95 27.82 -24.08
N LYS A 5 53.16 27.40 -23.69
CA LYS A 5 54.14 26.85 -24.65
C LYS A 5 55.22 25.99 -23.96
N LYS A 6 55.25 24.69 -24.32
CA LYS A 6 56.13 23.58 -23.89
C LYS A 6 55.54 22.61 -22.84
N LEU A 7 54.71 21.68 -23.32
CA LEU A 7 55.02 20.25 -23.33
C LEU A 7 53.98 19.52 -24.18
N GLN A 8 54.28 19.40 -25.48
CA GLN A 8 53.79 18.29 -26.30
C GLN A 8 54.84 17.17 -26.23
N GLU A 9 54.51 16.01 -26.82
CA GLU A 9 55.33 14.79 -26.87
C GLU A 9 55.38 14.06 -25.51
N SER A 10 55.19 12.73 -25.42
CA SER A 10 55.21 11.69 -26.46
C SER A 10 54.04 10.70 -26.38
N GLN A 11 53.72 10.04 -27.50
CA GLN A 11 52.94 8.80 -27.48
C GLN A 11 53.78 7.66 -26.88
N VAL A 12 53.15 6.77 -26.11
CA VAL A 12 53.57 5.37 -26.00
C VAL A 12 52.32 4.49 -26.01
N VAL A 13 52.24 3.58 -26.97
CA VAL A 13 51.35 2.41 -26.93
C VAL A 13 52.23 1.20 -26.63
N VAL A 14 51.84 0.39 -25.66
CA VAL A 14 52.37 -0.98 -25.49
C VAL A 14 51.20 -1.93 -25.38
N GLN A 15 51.31 -3.06 -26.07
CA GLN A 15 50.32 -4.12 -26.15
C GLN A 15 51.03 -5.46 -25.91
N GLN A 16 50.32 -6.42 -25.30
CA GLN A 16 50.72 -7.82 -25.11
C GLN A 16 51.89 -8.12 -24.14
N GLY A 17 51.77 -9.28 -23.47
CA GLY A 17 52.75 -9.89 -22.58
C GLY A 17 52.09 -11.05 -21.83
N ALA A 18 52.49 -12.28 -22.10
CA ALA A 18 51.88 -13.51 -21.55
C ALA A 18 52.98 -14.52 -21.15
N PHE A 19 52.56 -15.68 -20.60
CA PHE A 19 53.39 -16.79 -20.09
C PHE A 19 54.04 -16.51 -18.70
N LEU A 20 54.42 -17.51 -17.88
CA LEU A 20 54.56 -18.98 -18.09
C LEU A 20 54.15 -19.81 -16.82
N PHE A 21 54.48 -21.10 -16.78
CA PHE A 21 54.01 -22.14 -15.83
C PHE A 21 55.01 -22.47 -14.70
N GLU A 22 54.51 -23.03 -13.58
CA GLU A 22 55.11 -24.06 -12.69
C GLU A 22 54.00 -24.50 -11.69
N VAL A 23 53.64 -25.75 -11.32
CA VAL A 23 54.08 -27.18 -11.50
C VAL A 23 54.76 -27.82 -10.27
N GLU A 24 54.32 -29.05 -9.91
CA GLU A 24 54.85 -29.98 -8.86
C GLU A 24 54.73 -29.51 -7.38
N ASP A 25 54.81 -30.33 -6.31
CA ASP A 25 54.37 -31.72 -5.94
C ASP A 25 54.72 -31.92 -4.43
N ASP A 26 54.33 -32.92 -3.62
CA ASP A 26 53.15 -33.82 -3.46
C ASP A 26 53.32 -34.53 -2.06
N THR A 27 52.53 -35.56 -1.74
CA THR A 27 52.79 -36.73 -0.86
C THR A 27 52.32 -36.73 0.61
N THR A 28 51.29 -37.54 0.85
CA THR A 28 51.20 -38.61 1.89
C THR A 28 51.31 -38.34 3.43
N SER A 29 50.14 -38.43 4.09
CA SER A 29 49.78 -39.54 5.03
C SER A 29 50.10 -39.56 6.56
N LYS A 30 49.12 -40.15 7.29
CA LYS A 30 49.19 -41.02 8.50
C LYS A 30 49.72 -40.52 9.86
N TYR A 31 48.83 -40.54 10.87
CA TYR A 31 48.87 -41.24 12.19
C TYR A 31 47.45 -41.01 12.80
N SER A 32 46.56 -41.94 13.19
CA SER A 32 46.58 -43.12 14.10
C SER A 32 47.03 -42.77 15.54
N LYS A 33 46.40 -43.22 16.64
CA LYS A 33 45.32 -44.21 16.95
C LYS A 33 44.51 -43.66 18.18
N SER A 34 43.65 -44.30 19.00
CA SER A 34 43.14 -45.68 19.23
C SER A 34 42.01 -45.73 20.32
N GLU A 35 41.00 -46.60 20.13
CA GLU A 35 40.40 -47.52 21.16
C GLU A 35 39.58 -46.93 22.35
N THR A 36 38.59 -47.55 23.04
CA THR A 36 37.83 -48.86 23.05
C THR A 36 36.68 -48.77 24.11
N VAL A 37 35.57 -49.54 24.19
CA VAL A 37 34.73 -50.35 23.24
C VAL A 37 33.46 -50.89 23.97
N ASN A 38 32.37 -51.26 23.25
CA ASN A 38 31.15 -52.00 23.71
C ASN A 38 30.17 -51.29 24.70
N SER A 39 28.89 -51.70 24.87
CA SER A 39 28.18 -52.96 24.53
C SER A 39 26.72 -52.79 23.99
N THR A 40 26.07 -53.91 23.63
CA THR A 40 24.79 -54.04 22.87
C THR A 40 23.60 -54.60 23.68
N CYS A 41 22.39 -54.59 23.05
CA CYS A 41 21.21 -55.51 23.13
C CYS A 41 19.90 -54.69 23.07
N ASP A 42 19.03 -54.76 22.06
CA ASP A 42 18.21 -55.85 21.47
C ASP A 42 16.81 -56.04 22.10
N SER A 43 15.75 -55.66 21.38
CA SER A 43 14.56 -56.50 21.08
C SER A 43 13.48 -55.76 20.27
N ASN A 44 12.81 -56.50 19.39
CA ASN A 44 11.65 -56.17 18.53
C ASN A 44 10.65 -57.37 18.69
N PRO A 45 9.50 -57.56 17.98
CA PRO A 45 8.72 -56.69 17.09
C PRO A 45 7.16 -56.82 17.20
N THR A 46 6.43 -56.07 16.35
CA THR A 46 5.11 -56.39 15.69
C THR A 46 3.83 -56.77 16.47
N VAL A 47 2.67 -56.29 15.97
CA VAL A 47 1.57 -57.12 15.40
C VAL A 47 0.59 -56.24 14.59
N GLN A 48 -0.07 -56.82 13.57
CA GLN A 48 -1.07 -56.17 12.69
C GLN A 48 -2.51 -56.53 13.08
N ALA A 49 -3.50 -55.72 12.67
CA ALA A 49 -4.84 -56.20 12.30
C ALA A 49 -5.61 -55.17 11.45
N GLU A 50 -6.10 -55.59 10.28
CA GLU A 50 -7.12 -54.88 9.50
C GLU A 50 -8.51 -55.48 9.78
N ARG A 51 -9.60 -54.72 9.56
CA ARG A 51 -10.90 -55.29 9.16
C ARG A 51 -11.92 -54.26 8.68
N GLU A 52 -12.44 -54.48 7.47
CA GLU A 52 -13.74 -53.95 7.01
C GLU A 52 -14.87 -54.94 7.35
N VAL A 53 -16.14 -54.49 7.25
CA VAL A 53 -17.20 -55.07 6.37
C VAL A 53 -18.58 -54.43 6.65
N HIS A 54 -19.36 -54.30 5.56
CA HIS A 54 -20.66 -53.63 5.34
C HIS A 54 -21.85 -53.86 6.31
N GLY A 55 -22.82 -52.92 6.22
CA GLY A 55 -24.27 -53.12 6.38
C GLY A 55 -24.92 -52.29 7.51
N THR A 56 -26.14 -51.76 7.39
CA THR A 56 -27.11 -51.65 6.27
C THR A 56 -28.06 -50.47 6.57
N ALA A 57 -28.94 -50.09 5.63
CA ALA A 57 -29.70 -48.85 5.70
C ALA A 57 -31.00 -48.87 6.57
N ASP A 58 -31.43 -47.64 6.87
CA ASP A 58 -32.81 -47.12 6.78
C ASP A 58 -33.64 -46.77 8.04
N HIS A 59 -34.43 -45.70 7.86
CA HIS A 59 -35.57 -45.19 8.64
C HIS A 59 -35.36 -44.70 10.08
N CYS A 60 -35.15 -43.37 10.19
CA CYS A 60 -36.08 -42.51 10.93
C CYS A 60 -36.04 -41.07 10.36
N LEU A 61 -37.10 -40.65 9.65
CA LEU A 61 -37.29 -39.23 9.27
C LEU A 61 -37.91 -38.46 10.45
N GLY A 62 -37.43 -37.24 10.72
CA GLY A 62 -37.98 -36.41 11.81
C GLY A 62 -37.35 -35.02 11.94
N GLU A 63 -37.81 -34.09 11.09
CA GLU A 63 -37.75 -32.62 11.28
C GLU A 63 -36.36 -31.90 11.22
N ALA A 64 -36.42 -30.56 11.18
CA ALA A 64 -35.29 -29.62 11.33
C ALA A 64 -34.20 -29.50 10.24
N LEU A 65 -34.55 -29.53 8.93
CA LEU A 65 -33.74 -28.90 7.87
C LEU A 65 -34.60 -28.01 6.95
N ARG A 66 -34.32 -26.70 6.92
CA ARG A 66 -35.00 -25.67 6.10
C ARG A 66 -34.06 -24.46 5.82
N GLY A 67 -33.64 -24.28 4.55
CA GLY A 67 -32.98 -23.06 4.03
C GLY A 67 -31.55 -22.77 4.51
N ASN A 68 -30.74 -21.91 3.86
CA ASN A 68 -30.92 -21.20 2.57
C ASN A 68 -29.55 -20.91 1.90
N LEU A 69 -29.57 -20.37 0.68
CA LEU A 69 -28.40 -20.12 -0.20
C LEU A 69 -27.59 -18.85 0.18
N HIS A 70 -26.27 -18.85 -0.10
CA HIS A 70 -25.39 -17.67 0.01
C HIS A 70 -24.61 -17.42 -1.30
N VAL A 71 -24.19 -16.17 -1.54
CA VAL A 71 -23.46 -15.72 -2.75
C VAL A 71 -22.29 -14.80 -2.35
N PHE A 72 -21.12 -14.95 -2.98
CA PHE A 72 -19.87 -14.21 -2.68
C PHE A 72 -19.02 -14.00 -3.95
N LEU A 73 -18.35 -12.85 -4.13
CA LEU A 73 -17.31 -12.60 -5.17
C LEU A 73 -16.34 -11.45 -4.78
N VAL A 74 -15.12 -11.74 -4.31
CA VAL A 74 -14.08 -10.73 -3.94
C VAL A 74 -12.82 -10.87 -4.83
N GLU A 75 -12.05 -9.78 -4.98
CA GLU A 75 -10.83 -9.62 -5.81
C GLU A 75 -9.56 -9.40 -4.93
N ALA A 76 -8.38 -9.91 -5.36
CA ALA A 76 -7.01 -9.36 -5.15
C ALA A 76 -5.88 -10.38 -5.50
N ASP A 77 -4.66 -9.90 -5.75
CA ASP A 77 -3.57 -10.61 -6.44
C ASP A 77 -2.75 -11.68 -5.66
N SER A 78 -2.36 -12.72 -6.42
CA SER A 78 -1.09 -13.49 -6.36
C SER A 78 -0.74 -14.42 -5.17
N VAL A 79 -1.07 -15.73 -5.31
CA VAL A 79 -0.39 -16.90 -4.68
C VAL A 79 -0.45 -18.10 -5.67
N PRO A 80 0.53 -19.04 -5.74
CA PRO A 80 0.55 -20.14 -6.73
C PRO A 80 -0.33 -21.37 -6.43
N GLU A 81 -0.59 -22.21 -7.45
CA GLU A 81 -1.39 -23.44 -7.38
C GLU A 81 -0.57 -24.72 -7.08
N GLU A 82 -0.50 -25.17 -5.83
CA GLU A 82 -0.14 -26.58 -5.51
C GLU A 82 -0.93 -27.11 -4.29
N CYS A 83 -2.19 -27.51 -4.49
CA CYS A 83 -2.88 -28.58 -3.73
C CYS A 83 -4.33 -28.81 -4.21
N LEU A 84 -4.62 -30.02 -4.70
CA LEU A 84 -5.99 -30.52 -4.92
C LEU A 84 -6.05 -32.03 -4.63
N ALA A 85 -6.67 -32.43 -3.50
CA ALA A 85 -7.34 -33.74 -3.30
C ALA A 85 -7.76 -33.98 -1.83
N VAL A 86 -8.96 -33.55 -1.41
CA VAL A 86 -9.71 -34.17 -0.29
C VAL A 86 -11.22 -34.10 -0.60
N HIS A 87 -11.94 -35.20 -0.38
CA HIS A 87 -13.40 -35.25 -0.35
C HIS A 87 -13.89 -35.15 1.10
N ASP A 88 -14.81 -34.22 1.42
CA ASP A 88 -16.15 -34.52 1.98
C ASP A 88 -16.94 -33.24 2.33
N LYS A 89 -18.18 -33.36 2.83
CA LYS A 89 -19.16 -32.27 2.94
C LYS A 89 -19.43 -31.80 4.37
N GLU A 90 -20.15 -30.67 4.47
CA GLU A 90 -20.88 -30.16 5.66
C GLU A 90 -20.09 -29.43 6.76
N THR A 91 -19.41 -28.33 6.41
CA THR A 91 -19.49 -27.08 7.22
C THR A 91 -19.00 -25.85 6.42
N ALA A 92 -19.74 -24.74 6.46
CA ALA A 92 -19.34 -23.49 5.80
C ALA A 92 -18.67 -22.53 6.81
N VAL A 93 -17.34 -22.38 6.71
CA VAL A 93 -16.57 -21.35 7.42
C VAL A 93 -16.00 -20.40 6.36
N VAL A 94 -16.28 -19.10 6.47
CA VAL A 94 -15.78 -18.10 5.51
C VAL A 94 -14.29 -17.84 5.76
N CYS A 95 -13.42 -18.50 5.00
CA CYS A 95 -11.96 -18.36 5.01
C CYS A 95 -11.41 -18.52 3.59
N SER A 96 -10.36 -17.75 3.25
CA SER A 96 -9.83 -17.67 1.88
C SER A 96 -8.81 -18.76 1.57
N VAL A 97 -9.17 -19.72 0.70
CA VAL A 97 -8.29 -20.69 0.00
C VAL A 97 -8.98 -21.11 -1.31
N SER A 98 -8.24 -21.30 -2.42
CA SER A 98 -8.70 -21.96 -3.67
C SER A 98 -7.49 -22.35 -4.52
N PRO A 99 -7.52 -23.48 -5.26
CA PRO A 99 -8.04 -23.48 -6.66
C PRO A 99 -8.81 -24.77 -7.03
N PRO A 100 -9.20 -25.03 -8.30
CA PRO A 100 -9.62 -24.17 -9.41
C PRO A 100 -11.07 -24.50 -9.88
N VAL A 101 -11.49 -23.96 -11.03
CA VAL A 101 -12.88 -23.99 -11.55
C VAL A 101 -13.31 -25.34 -12.13
N CYS A 102 -14.53 -25.76 -11.81
CA CYS A 102 -15.34 -26.67 -12.64
C CYS A 102 -16.74 -26.05 -12.89
N ALA A 103 -17.20 -26.04 -14.14
CA ALA A 103 -18.45 -25.38 -14.52
C ALA A 103 -19.67 -26.27 -14.25
N VAL A 104 -20.71 -25.71 -13.62
CA VAL A 104 -22.06 -26.29 -13.58
C VAL A 104 -22.93 -25.53 -14.58
N SER A 105 -23.55 -26.22 -15.53
CA SER A 105 -24.35 -25.58 -16.57
C SER A 105 -25.69 -25.07 -16.04
N SER A 106 -26.18 -23.96 -16.60
CA SER A 106 -27.45 -23.29 -16.24
C SER A 106 -28.70 -24.17 -16.43
N GLN A 107 -28.57 -25.30 -17.12
CA GLN A 107 -29.65 -26.25 -17.36
C GLN A 107 -30.05 -27.01 -16.08
N ALA A 108 -29.11 -27.24 -15.15
CA ALA A 108 -29.39 -27.95 -13.90
C ALA A 108 -30.28 -27.14 -12.92
N LEU A 109 -30.16 -25.80 -12.92
CA LEU A 109 -30.91 -24.95 -12.00
C LEU A 109 -32.41 -24.89 -12.36
N ARG A 110 -32.75 -24.75 -13.64
CA ARG A 110 -34.16 -24.72 -14.09
C ARG A 110 -34.90 -25.99 -13.72
N THR A 111 -34.31 -27.16 -13.97
CA THR A 111 -34.94 -28.45 -13.67
C THR A 111 -35.21 -28.69 -12.17
N GLN A 112 -34.50 -28.03 -11.26
CA GLN A 112 -34.81 -28.10 -9.82
C GLN A 112 -35.90 -27.11 -9.38
N VAL A 113 -35.96 -25.91 -9.97
CA VAL A 113 -36.99 -24.90 -9.67
C VAL A 113 -38.35 -25.31 -10.27
N GLU A 114 -38.37 -25.77 -11.52
CA GLU A 114 -39.58 -26.22 -12.22
C GLU A 114 -40.17 -27.52 -11.63
N ALA A 115 -39.38 -28.28 -10.86
CA ALA A 115 -39.80 -29.53 -10.22
C ALA A 115 -40.42 -29.37 -8.81
N ARG A 116 -40.55 -28.14 -8.28
CA ARG A 116 -41.23 -27.87 -7.00
C ARG A 116 -42.21 -26.71 -7.16
N GLY A 117 -43.47 -27.05 -7.42
CA GLY A 117 -44.54 -26.07 -7.54
C GLY A 117 -44.83 -25.32 -6.24
N THR A 118 -45.26 -24.06 -6.38
CA THR A 118 -45.90 -23.19 -5.37
C THR A 118 -45.26 -23.13 -3.99
N PHE A 119 -44.60 -22.02 -3.69
CA PHE A 119 -44.21 -21.65 -2.32
C PHE A 119 -45.47 -21.52 -1.43
N GLU A 120 -45.51 -22.25 -0.33
CA GLU A 120 -46.47 -22.05 0.76
C GLU A 120 -45.96 -20.99 1.76
N GLU A 121 -46.89 -20.32 2.46
CA GLU A 121 -46.56 -19.31 3.48
C GLU A 121 -45.82 -19.92 4.69
N GLY A 122 -44.74 -19.28 5.15
CA GLY A 122 -44.11 -19.60 6.44
C GLY A 122 -42.68 -20.17 6.41
N GLN A 123 -41.74 -19.46 5.78
CA GLN A 123 -40.28 -19.62 5.99
C GLN A 123 -39.60 -18.24 6.14
N PRO A 124 -38.45 -18.16 6.86
CA PRO A 124 -37.95 -16.88 7.37
C PRO A 124 -37.26 -16.00 6.30
N SER A 125 -37.60 -14.71 6.36
CA SER A 125 -37.00 -13.58 5.65
C SER A 125 -35.65 -13.14 6.25
N PHE A 126 -34.84 -12.39 5.47
CA PHE A 126 -33.52 -11.91 5.92
C PHE A 126 -33.65 -10.60 6.71
N GLN A 127 -33.06 -10.51 7.91
CA GLN A 127 -33.54 -9.55 8.90
C GLN A 127 -33.09 -8.08 8.73
N VAL A 128 -31.89 -7.78 8.21
CA VAL A 128 -31.46 -6.39 7.90
C VAL A 128 -30.51 -6.36 6.70
N LEU A 129 -30.66 -5.36 5.81
CA LEU A 129 -29.64 -4.98 4.83
C LEU A 129 -28.95 -3.66 5.25
N LEU A 130 -27.61 -3.66 5.29
CA LEU A 130 -26.78 -2.52 5.70
C LEU A 130 -25.93 -2.00 4.53
N LEU A 131 -25.96 -0.68 4.30
CA LEU A 131 -25.20 -0.01 3.25
C LEU A 131 -24.00 0.77 3.84
N GLU A 132 -22.77 0.38 3.52
CA GLU A 132 -21.55 1.14 3.87
C GLU A 132 -21.01 1.98 2.71
N GLN A 133 -20.63 3.24 2.96
CA GLN A 133 -19.99 4.10 1.96
C GLN A 133 -18.48 4.26 2.18
N LYS A 134 -17.67 3.48 1.45
CA LYS A 134 -16.21 3.69 1.29
C LYS A 134 -15.71 3.62 -0.16
N MET A 135 -16.56 3.98 -1.13
CA MET A 135 -16.14 4.25 -2.52
C MET A 135 -16.85 5.48 -3.10
N ARG A 136 -16.18 6.18 -4.03
CA ARG A 136 -16.78 7.26 -4.84
C ARG A 136 -17.63 6.68 -5.99
N MET A 137 -18.72 5.98 -5.68
CA MET A 137 -19.61 5.37 -6.69
C MET A 137 -21.10 5.49 -6.30
N ARG A 138 -21.85 6.32 -7.06
CA ARG A 138 -23.31 6.55 -6.99
C ARG A 138 -23.86 7.11 -5.68
N ASN A 139 -25.10 7.63 -5.75
CA ASN A 139 -25.83 8.22 -4.62
C ASN A 139 -26.40 7.12 -3.69
N LEU A 140 -26.39 7.36 -2.38
CA LEU A 140 -26.94 6.47 -1.36
C LEU A 140 -28.46 6.22 -1.57
N SER A 141 -29.18 7.21 -2.07
CA SER A 141 -30.62 7.11 -2.39
C SER A 141 -30.95 6.00 -3.40
N PHE A 142 -30.12 5.77 -4.42
CA PHE A 142 -30.28 4.69 -5.39
C PHE A 142 -30.21 3.32 -4.72
N TRP A 143 -29.24 3.13 -3.83
CA TRP A 143 -29.05 1.87 -3.10
C TRP A 143 -30.16 1.62 -2.07
N VAL A 144 -30.68 2.67 -1.44
CA VAL A 144 -31.85 2.56 -0.55
C VAL A 144 -33.14 2.25 -1.32
N ALA A 145 -33.32 2.80 -2.52
CA ALA A 145 -34.44 2.43 -3.38
C ALA A 145 -34.38 0.96 -3.82
N ALA A 146 -33.20 0.45 -4.18
CA ALA A 146 -32.98 -0.97 -4.48
C ALA A 146 -33.19 -1.87 -3.25
N ALA A 147 -32.67 -1.49 -2.08
CA ALA A 147 -32.92 -2.18 -0.81
C ALA A 147 -34.41 -2.24 -0.47
N SER A 148 -35.14 -1.14 -0.72
CA SER A 148 -36.59 -1.06 -0.51
C SER A 148 -37.39 -1.87 -1.53
N GLN A 149 -36.84 -2.14 -2.72
CA GLN A 149 -37.42 -3.11 -3.65
C GLN A 149 -37.27 -4.53 -3.13
N LEU A 150 -36.06 -4.94 -2.71
CA LEU A 150 -35.84 -6.26 -2.11
C LEU A 150 -36.69 -6.47 -0.84
N ALA A 151 -36.95 -5.41 -0.08
CA ALA A 151 -37.87 -5.46 1.06
C ALA A 151 -39.34 -5.64 0.66
N ARG A 152 -39.82 -4.93 -0.40
CA ARG A 152 -41.16 -5.20 -0.99
C ARG A 152 -41.31 -6.62 -1.53
N GLU A 153 -40.23 -7.22 -2.00
CA GLU A 153 -40.16 -8.60 -2.49
C GLU A 153 -40.05 -9.65 -1.34
N GLY A 154 -40.07 -9.22 -0.07
CA GLY A 154 -39.98 -10.09 1.10
C GLY A 154 -38.57 -10.62 1.40
N LEU A 155 -37.56 -10.13 0.69
CA LEU A 155 -36.18 -10.59 0.78
C LEU A 155 -35.36 -9.82 1.84
N VAL A 156 -35.88 -8.73 2.41
CA VAL A 156 -35.24 -7.91 3.46
C VAL A 156 -36.30 -7.36 4.43
N GLU A 157 -36.13 -7.52 5.74
CA GLU A 157 -37.11 -7.03 6.73
C GLU A 157 -36.92 -5.55 7.14
N ASP A 158 -35.68 -5.05 7.24
CA ASP A 158 -35.39 -3.64 7.56
C ASP A 158 -34.06 -3.14 6.93
N ILE A 159 -33.87 -1.82 6.86
CA ILE A 159 -32.80 -1.15 6.08
C ILE A 159 -31.96 -0.23 6.99
N GLY A 160 -30.63 -0.34 6.91
CA GLY A 160 -29.67 0.51 7.62
C GLY A 160 -28.61 1.15 6.71
N VAL A 161 -28.03 2.26 7.15
CA VAL A 161 -26.95 2.99 6.45
C VAL A 161 -25.78 3.31 7.38
N SER A 162 -24.57 3.48 6.83
CA SER A 162 -23.34 3.71 7.61
C SER A 162 -22.45 4.80 7.01
N PHE A 163 -21.81 5.57 7.91
CA PHE A 163 -20.83 6.63 7.62
C PHE A 163 -21.36 7.79 6.75
N CYS A 164 -22.66 8.07 6.84
CA CYS A 164 -23.32 9.17 6.13
C CYS A 164 -23.32 10.49 6.92
N THR A 165 -23.22 11.62 6.21
CA THR A 165 -23.52 12.96 6.76
C THR A 165 -25.02 13.17 6.97
N THR A 166 -25.41 14.24 7.66
CA THR A 166 -26.82 14.59 7.91
C THR A 166 -27.64 14.68 6.60
N ALA A 167 -27.12 15.37 5.59
CA ALA A 167 -27.78 15.53 4.30
C ALA A 167 -27.85 14.22 3.48
N GLN A 168 -26.83 13.35 3.61
CA GLN A 168 -26.87 12.02 3.00
C GLN A 168 -27.93 11.13 3.67
N LEU A 169 -28.08 11.24 4.99
CA LEU A 169 -29.13 10.54 5.74
C LEU A 169 -30.53 11.07 5.36
N GLU A 170 -30.73 12.39 5.27
CA GLU A 170 -31.98 12.98 4.75
C GLU A 170 -32.35 12.44 3.36
N SER A 171 -31.40 12.40 2.43
CA SER A 171 -31.60 11.84 1.09
C SER A 171 -31.95 10.34 1.12
N ALA A 172 -31.30 9.59 2.00
CA ALA A 172 -31.55 8.17 2.20
C ALA A 172 -32.96 7.90 2.80
N ILE A 173 -33.36 8.67 3.82
CA ILE A 173 -34.70 8.61 4.44
C ILE A 173 -35.77 8.95 3.40
N HIS A 174 -35.55 9.98 2.57
CA HIS A 174 -36.47 10.35 1.51
C HIS A 174 -36.63 9.23 0.47
N ALA A 175 -35.55 8.55 0.10
CA ALA A 175 -35.58 7.41 -0.84
C ALA A 175 -36.31 6.18 -0.27
N ALA A 176 -36.12 5.89 1.02
CA ALA A 176 -36.87 4.84 1.74
C ALA A 176 -38.36 5.18 1.78
N LYS A 177 -38.72 6.40 2.21
CA LYS A 177 -40.12 6.87 2.31
C LYS A 177 -40.83 6.87 0.97
N ALA A 178 -40.18 7.32 -0.10
CA ALA A 178 -40.70 7.24 -1.47
C ALA A 178 -40.95 5.79 -1.93
N SER A 179 -40.25 4.83 -1.33
CA SER A 179 -40.41 3.39 -1.55
C SER A 179 -41.34 2.69 -0.54
N GLN A 180 -42.05 3.46 0.29
CA GLN A 180 -42.88 3.01 1.43
C GLN A 180 -42.14 2.22 2.53
N HIS A 181 -40.82 2.41 2.62
CA HIS A 181 -39.95 1.80 3.63
C HIS A 181 -39.36 2.87 4.55
N ARG A 182 -38.63 2.44 5.59
CA ARG A 182 -37.89 3.31 6.51
C ARG A 182 -36.41 2.93 6.53
N ILE A 183 -35.60 3.82 7.10
CA ILE A 183 -34.28 3.46 7.62
C ILE A 183 -34.44 3.28 9.12
N SER A 184 -34.00 2.13 9.67
CA SER A 184 -34.05 1.84 11.11
C SER A 184 -32.75 2.13 11.83
N VAL A 185 -31.61 2.09 11.13
CA VAL A 185 -30.27 2.13 11.73
C VAL A 185 -29.32 3.05 10.96
N VAL A 186 -28.54 3.84 11.69
CA VAL A 186 -27.44 4.69 11.18
C VAL A 186 -26.17 4.43 11.98
N ARG A 187 -25.04 4.11 11.34
CA ARG A 187 -23.75 3.89 12.01
C ARG A 187 -22.76 5.04 11.76
N VAL A 188 -22.09 5.50 12.81
CA VAL A 188 -21.05 6.55 12.76
C VAL A 188 -19.80 6.20 13.59
N HIS A 189 -18.67 6.80 13.24
CA HIS A 189 -17.41 6.66 13.98
C HIS A 189 -17.40 7.54 15.23
N LEU A 190 -16.79 7.09 16.32
CA LEU A 190 -16.79 7.78 17.62
C LEU A 190 -16.13 9.17 17.59
N SER A 191 -15.18 9.39 16.67
CA SER A 191 -14.58 10.72 16.47
C SER A 191 -15.53 11.73 15.81
N LEU A 192 -16.63 11.27 15.23
CA LEU A 192 -17.70 12.08 14.62
C LEU A 192 -18.89 12.26 15.58
N LEU A 193 -18.62 12.18 16.89
CA LEU A 193 -19.59 12.38 17.97
C LEU A 193 -19.13 13.47 18.95
N ASN A 194 -18.43 14.49 18.43
CA ASN A 194 -18.11 15.68 19.19
C ASN A 194 -19.38 16.48 19.47
N VAL A 195 -19.89 16.42 20.70
CA VAL A 195 -21.18 17.02 21.10
C VAL A 195 -21.23 18.55 20.91
N ASN A 196 -20.08 19.21 20.75
CA ASN A 196 -19.97 20.64 20.48
C ASN A 196 -19.95 21.00 18.98
N GLU A 197 -19.98 20.01 18.09
CA GLU A 197 -19.91 20.22 16.64
C GLU A 197 -21.32 20.29 16.02
N PRO A 198 -21.62 21.31 15.19
CA PRO A 198 -22.97 21.51 14.64
C PRO A 198 -23.51 20.34 13.81
N GLU A 199 -22.65 19.66 13.05
CA GLU A 199 -23.07 18.53 12.18
C GLU A 199 -23.41 17.28 13.01
N THR A 200 -22.57 16.91 13.97
CA THR A 200 -22.86 15.88 14.98
C THR A 200 -24.23 16.11 15.64
N ALA A 201 -24.50 17.35 16.07
CA ALA A 201 -25.77 17.71 16.70
C ALA A 201 -26.96 17.71 15.72
N ALA A 202 -26.75 18.00 14.44
CA ALA A 202 -27.79 17.90 13.40
C ALA A 202 -28.16 16.44 13.11
N LEU A 203 -27.16 15.58 12.86
CA LEU A 203 -27.37 14.15 12.59
C LEU A 203 -28.13 13.44 13.72
N ARG A 204 -27.77 13.73 14.98
CA ARG A 204 -28.50 13.22 16.15
C ARG A 204 -29.97 13.64 16.15
N ARG A 205 -30.25 14.94 15.98
CA ARG A 205 -31.63 15.46 15.97
C ARG A 205 -32.46 14.88 14.82
N LEU A 206 -31.84 14.69 13.66
CA LEU A 206 -32.46 14.01 12.52
C LEU A 206 -32.86 12.57 12.89
N CYS A 207 -31.91 11.77 13.40
CA CYS A 207 -32.18 10.39 13.85
C CYS A 207 -33.28 10.33 14.93
N GLU A 208 -33.22 11.23 15.93
CA GLU A 208 -34.22 11.34 17.00
C GLU A 208 -35.61 11.75 16.47
N SER A 209 -35.68 12.61 15.45
CA SER A 209 -36.94 13.05 14.82
C SER A 209 -37.59 12.01 13.90
N GLU A 210 -36.78 11.11 13.32
CA GLU A 210 -37.21 10.10 12.34
C GLU A 210 -37.27 8.68 12.92
N GLY A 211 -37.00 8.52 14.23
CA GLY A 211 -37.10 7.24 14.94
C GLY A 211 -35.97 6.25 14.64
N ILE A 212 -34.80 6.74 14.25
CA ILE A 212 -33.67 5.94 13.71
C ILE A 212 -32.62 5.68 14.80
N ALA A 213 -32.18 4.43 14.93
CA ALA A 213 -31.17 4.03 15.90
C ALA A 213 -29.74 4.44 15.45
N LEU A 214 -29.14 5.39 16.16
CA LEU A 214 -27.76 5.82 15.93
C LEU A 214 -26.77 4.90 16.68
N LEU A 215 -25.94 4.18 15.92
CA LEU A 215 -24.88 3.28 16.39
C LEU A 215 -23.49 3.93 16.28
N CYS A 216 -22.64 3.68 17.28
CA CYS A 216 -21.38 4.41 17.48
C CYS A 216 -20.19 3.44 17.57
N GLU A 217 -19.13 3.68 16.79
CA GLU A 217 -17.99 2.77 16.65
C GLU A 217 -16.66 3.39 17.13
N GLY A 218 -16.05 2.80 18.16
CA GLY A 218 -14.75 3.23 18.71
C GLY A 218 -13.56 2.38 18.28
N TRP A 219 -12.36 2.85 18.63
CA TRP A 219 -11.07 2.34 18.14
C TRP A 219 -10.72 0.89 18.57
N GLU A 220 -11.47 0.30 19.52
CA GLU A 220 -11.14 -0.99 20.15
C GLU A 220 -11.38 -2.22 19.25
N GLN A 221 -12.05 -2.09 18.09
CA GLN A 221 -12.17 -3.19 17.12
C GLN A 221 -10.84 -3.65 16.50
N ALA A 222 -9.74 -2.91 16.71
CA ALA A 222 -8.39 -3.34 16.29
C ALA A 222 -7.95 -4.68 16.93
N THR A 223 -8.49 -5.04 18.10
CA THR A 223 -8.07 -6.22 18.88
C THR A 223 -8.68 -7.56 18.41
N LEU A 224 -9.44 -7.57 17.30
CA LEU A 224 -9.80 -8.81 16.56
C LEU A 224 -9.04 -8.98 15.23
N GLY A 225 -7.97 -8.19 15.00
CA GLY A 225 -6.97 -8.52 13.99
C GLY A 225 -6.10 -9.67 14.46
N MET A 226 -6.38 -10.90 14.02
CA MET A 226 -5.68 -12.09 14.51
C MET A 226 -4.27 -12.26 13.94
N GLY A 227 -3.31 -11.63 14.60
CA GLY A 227 -1.90 -12.06 14.65
C GLY A 227 -1.59 -12.69 16.01
N ASP A 228 -0.55 -13.53 16.09
CA ASP A 228 -0.18 -14.21 17.33
C ASP A 228 0.66 -13.30 18.26
N CYS A 229 -0.05 -12.41 18.96
CA CYS A 229 0.48 -11.58 20.03
C CYS A 229 -0.41 -11.71 21.28
N ASP A 230 0.07 -12.38 22.34
CA ASP A 230 -0.41 -12.10 23.69
C ASP A 230 0.22 -10.76 24.12
N PRO A 231 -0.57 -9.68 24.36
CA PRO A 231 0.00 -8.40 24.75
C PRO A 231 0.55 -8.46 26.19
N PRO A 232 1.68 -7.77 26.49
CA PRO A 232 2.20 -7.70 27.85
C PRO A 232 1.16 -7.16 28.84
N VAL A 233 1.06 -7.81 30.00
CA VAL A 233 0.03 -7.55 31.04
C VAL A 233 0.07 -6.11 31.60
N GLU A 234 1.12 -5.35 31.33
CA GLU A 234 1.28 -3.97 31.81
C GLU A 234 0.50 -2.94 30.99
N GLU A 235 0.40 -3.07 29.66
CA GLU A 235 -0.41 -2.14 28.84
C GLU A 235 -1.92 -2.27 29.16
N ALA A 236 -2.36 -3.48 29.52
CA ALA A 236 -3.71 -3.76 30.00
C ALA A 236 -4.05 -3.08 31.34
N ARG A 237 -3.12 -2.42 32.04
CA ARG A 237 -3.44 -1.62 33.24
C ARG A 237 -3.91 -0.21 32.91
N GLY A 238 -3.51 0.36 31.78
CA GLY A 238 -3.91 1.71 31.36
C GLY A 238 -5.42 1.81 31.13
N VAL A 239 -5.96 0.91 30.30
CA VAL A 239 -7.37 0.97 29.84
C VAL A 239 -8.38 0.62 30.94
N TRP A 240 -8.06 -0.34 31.80
CA TRP A 240 -9.01 -0.86 32.80
C TRP A 240 -9.08 -0.03 34.09
N SER A 241 -8.11 0.88 34.32
CA SER A 241 -8.06 1.74 35.51
C SER A 241 -9.17 2.81 35.59
N LEU A 242 -9.97 2.98 34.53
CA LEU A 242 -11.18 3.81 34.50
C LEU A 242 -12.48 3.00 34.67
N VAL A 243 -12.40 1.66 34.76
CA VAL A 243 -13.49 0.73 34.45
C VAL A 243 -13.68 -0.34 35.55
N GLU A 244 -13.83 0.09 36.82
CA GLU A 244 -14.35 -0.79 37.88
C GLU A 244 -15.86 -0.60 38.08
N SER A 245 -16.65 -1.56 37.62
CA SER A 245 -17.99 -1.79 38.17
C SER A 245 -18.18 -3.26 38.51
N GLU A 246 -18.86 -3.52 39.63
CA GLU A 246 -19.05 -4.86 40.18
C GLU A 246 -19.73 -5.84 39.20
N ALA A 247 -20.51 -5.33 38.24
CA ALA A 247 -21.11 -6.17 37.18
C ALA A 247 -20.07 -6.62 36.14
N VAL A 248 -19.17 -5.75 35.69
CA VAL A 248 -18.12 -6.12 34.73
C VAL A 248 -17.16 -7.14 35.35
N SER A 249 -16.78 -6.93 36.62
CA SER A 249 -15.93 -7.88 37.36
C SER A 249 -16.59 -9.25 37.55
N ARG A 250 -17.90 -9.30 37.84
CA ARG A 250 -18.67 -10.56 37.95
C ARG A 250 -18.74 -11.30 36.61
N LEU A 251 -19.07 -10.61 35.51
CA LEU A 251 -19.10 -11.22 34.18
C LEU A 251 -17.74 -11.77 33.77
N HIS A 252 -16.66 -11.01 33.97
CA HIS A 252 -15.30 -11.44 33.65
C HIS A 252 -14.88 -12.68 34.45
N GLU A 253 -15.20 -12.74 35.75
CA GLU A 253 -14.87 -13.91 36.56
C GLU A 253 -15.75 -15.13 36.23
N GLY A 254 -17.01 -14.91 35.81
CA GLY A 254 -17.88 -15.94 35.24
C GLY A 254 -17.31 -16.57 33.96
N ILE A 255 -16.91 -15.74 32.99
CA ILE A 255 -16.26 -16.20 31.74
C ILE A 255 -14.97 -16.96 32.06
N ARG A 256 -14.15 -16.47 33.00
CA ARG A 256 -12.93 -17.18 33.45
C ARG A 256 -13.23 -18.49 34.16
N LYS A 257 -14.35 -18.60 34.90
CA LYS A 257 -14.77 -19.85 35.54
C LYS A 257 -15.10 -20.91 34.49
N VAL A 258 -15.88 -20.55 33.47
CA VAL A 258 -16.24 -21.41 32.32
C VAL A 258 -15.00 -21.78 31.49
N ALA A 259 -14.10 -20.83 31.23
CA ALA A 259 -12.83 -21.09 30.54
C ALA A 259 -11.99 -22.16 31.28
N ARG A 260 -11.90 -22.05 32.61
CA ARG A 260 -11.18 -22.99 33.47
C ARG A 260 -11.86 -24.36 33.58
N SER A 261 -13.20 -24.44 33.60
CA SER A 261 -13.91 -25.73 33.63
C SER A 261 -13.86 -26.49 32.30
N ARG A 262 -13.85 -25.76 31.17
CA ARG A 262 -13.82 -26.36 29.82
C ARG A 262 -12.42 -26.56 29.23
N GLY A 263 -11.37 -26.03 29.87
CA GLY A 263 -10.01 -26.05 29.30
C GLY A 263 -9.88 -25.24 28.01
N LYS A 264 -10.62 -24.12 27.91
CA LYS A 264 -10.70 -23.25 26.72
C LYS A 264 -10.12 -21.88 27.03
N ALA A 265 -9.70 -21.13 26.01
CA ALA A 265 -9.28 -19.75 26.23
C ALA A 265 -10.50 -18.85 26.49
N VAL A 266 -10.31 -17.79 27.28
CA VAL A 266 -11.35 -16.81 27.63
C VAL A 266 -12.04 -16.25 26.37
N ARG A 267 -11.28 -15.99 25.30
CA ARG A 267 -11.80 -15.54 23.99
C ARG A 267 -12.74 -16.56 23.33
N ASP A 268 -12.48 -17.86 23.47
CA ASP A 268 -13.26 -18.92 22.85
C ASP A 268 -14.63 -19.03 23.54
N VAL A 269 -14.67 -18.84 24.87
CA VAL A 269 -15.89 -18.77 25.69
C VAL A 269 -16.73 -17.56 25.29
N VAL A 270 -16.11 -16.38 25.13
CA VAL A 270 -16.82 -15.16 24.70
C VAL A 270 -17.40 -15.33 23.29
N LEU A 271 -16.60 -15.84 22.34
CA LEU A 271 -17.04 -16.14 20.97
C LEU A 271 -18.22 -17.13 20.96
N ARG A 272 -18.25 -18.10 21.90
CA ARG A 272 -19.36 -19.03 22.00
C ARG A 272 -20.61 -18.47 22.66
N TRP A 273 -20.45 -17.68 23.70
CA TRP A 273 -21.55 -17.03 24.40
C TRP A 273 -22.30 -16.03 23.49
N THR A 274 -21.59 -15.34 22.60
CA THR A 274 -22.21 -14.46 21.59
C THR A 274 -22.88 -15.24 20.46
N VAL A 275 -22.20 -16.23 19.87
CA VAL A 275 -22.77 -17.06 18.78
C VAL A 275 -23.99 -17.85 19.24
N GLN A 276 -24.00 -18.38 20.47
CA GLN A 276 -25.18 -19.06 21.04
C GLN A 276 -26.32 -18.11 21.43
N LYS A 277 -26.11 -16.79 21.40
CA LYS A 277 -27.15 -15.75 21.46
C LYS A 277 -27.62 -15.25 20.09
N GLY A 278 -27.13 -15.85 18.99
CA GLY A 278 -27.43 -15.42 17.62
C GLY A 278 -26.65 -14.20 17.14
N LEU A 279 -25.63 -13.74 17.88
CA LEU A 279 -24.76 -12.66 17.43
C LEU A 279 -23.61 -13.25 16.60
N PHE A 280 -23.42 -12.75 15.37
CA PHE A 280 -22.37 -13.20 14.46
C PHE A 280 -21.20 -12.20 14.46
N PRO A 281 -20.11 -12.43 15.22
CA PRO A 281 -18.96 -11.54 15.21
C PRO A 281 -18.14 -11.70 13.93
N VAL A 282 -17.78 -10.58 13.29
CA VAL A 282 -16.83 -10.56 12.17
C VAL A 282 -15.41 -10.71 12.72
N VAL A 283 -14.78 -11.88 12.51
CA VAL A 283 -13.43 -12.18 13.03
C VAL A 283 -12.40 -12.12 11.91
N ARG A 284 -11.42 -11.22 12.01
CA ARG A 284 -10.42 -10.99 10.96
C ARG A 284 -9.25 -11.99 11.06
N CYS A 285 -9.33 -13.06 10.28
CA CYS A 285 -8.23 -14.01 10.10
C CYS A 285 -7.14 -13.42 9.19
N LEU A 286 -5.89 -13.37 9.65
CA LEU A 286 -4.72 -12.96 8.83
C LEU A 286 -3.76 -14.13 8.52
N SER A 287 -4.04 -15.32 9.01
CA SER A 287 -3.23 -16.52 8.79
C SER A 287 -4.07 -17.80 8.92
N GLU A 288 -3.61 -18.89 8.31
CA GLU A 288 -4.24 -20.20 8.44
C GLU A 288 -4.27 -20.70 9.89
N ALA A 289 -3.26 -20.35 10.70
CA ALA A 289 -3.25 -20.65 12.13
C ALA A 289 -4.39 -19.93 12.87
N GLY A 290 -4.73 -18.69 12.48
CA GLY A 290 -5.90 -17.97 12.97
C GLY A 290 -7.22 -18.64 12.57
N VAL A 291 -7.33 -19.08 11.31
CA VAL A 291 -8.49 -19.86 10.81
C VAL A 291 -8.71 -21.12 11.64
N ARG A 292 -7.65 -21.94 11.82
CA ARG A 292 -7.71 -23.17 12.61
C ARG A 292 -8.08 -22.90 14.07
N LYS A 293 -7.62 -21.80 14.67
CA LYS A 293 -7.99 -21.37 16.04
C LYS A 293 -9.47 -20.98 16.15
N VAL A 294 -10.01 -20.18 15.22
CA VAL A 294 -11.44 -19.85 15.19
C VAL A 294 -12.29 -21.09 14.93
N ARG A 295 -11.87 -21.99 14.05
CA ARG A 295 -12.54 -23.28 13.82
C ARG A 295 -12.56 -24.17 15.07
N ALA A 296 -11.47 -24.26 15.82
CA ALA A 296 -11.41 -25.05 17.06
C ALA A 296 -12.25 -24.46 18.21
N ALA A 297 -12.53 -23.15 18.19
CA ALA A 297 -13.61 -22.56 18.99
C ALA A 297 -15.00 -22.88 18.39
N LEU A 298 -15.09 -22.85 17.07
CA LEU A 298 -16.21 -23.21 16.19
C LEU A 298 -16.81 -24.62 16.41
N GLU A 299 -16.09 -25.52 17.08
CA GLU A 299 -16.39 -26.97 17.15
C GLU A 299 -16.98 -27.48 18.50
N TRP A 300 -17.16 -26.63 19.52
CA TRP A 300 -17.74 -27.02 20.83
C TRP A 300 -18.84 -26.03 21.29
N ARG A 301 -19.82 -26.42 22.12
CA ARG A 301 -20.84 -25.50 22.68
C ARG A 301 -20.70 -25.34 24.20
N LEU A 302 -21.18 -24.20 24.71
CA LEU A 302 -21.55 -23.99 26.10
C LEU A 302 -22.83 -24.76 26.42
N GLU A 303 -22.90 -25.32 27.64
CA GLU A 303 -24.14 -25.91 28.19
C GLU A 303 -25.13 -24.80 28.58
N ASP A 304 -26.43 -25.10 28.61
CA ASP A 304 -27.46 -24.11 28.90
C ASP A 304 -27.31 -23.54 30.32
N SER A 305 -26.82 -24.34 31.28
CA SER A 305 -26.47 -23.90 32.64
C SER A 305 -25.23 -22.98 32.69
N GLU A 306 -24.32 -23.06 31.72
CA GLU A 306 -23.21 -22.10 31.56
C GLU A 306 -23.70 -20.82 30.89
N MET A 307 -24.60 -20.92 29.89
CA MET A 307 -25.27 -19.76 29.29
C MET A 307 -26.04 -18.97 30.35
N GLU A 308 -26.89 -19.63 31.14
CA GLU A 308 -27.63 -19.02 32.25
C GLU A 308 -26.71 -18.40 33.31
N ALA A 309 -25.61 -19.07 33.68
CA ALA A 309 -24.66 -18.56 34.66
C ALA A 309 -23.91 -17.30 34.16
N LEU A 310 -23.56 -17.24 32.88
CA LEU A 310 -22.96 -16.05 32.25
C LEU A 310 -23.98 -14.92 32.11
N ASP A 311 -25.23 -15.23 31.79
CA ASP A 311 -26.32 -14.26 31.65
C ASP A 311 -26.71 -13.65 33.00
N ALA A 312 -26.76 -14.45 34.06
CA ALA A 312 -26.95 -13.99 35.43
C ALA A 312 -25.79 -13.13 35.97
N CYS A 313 -24.61 -13.17 35.33
CA CYS A 313 -23.48 -12.30 35.66
C CYS A 313 -23.46 -11.00 34.84
N ALA A 314 -24.30 -10.86 33.81
CA ALA A 314 -24.38 -9.64 32.99
C ALA A 314 -25.21 -8.54 33.69
N PRO A 315 -24.85 -7.24 33.53
CA PRO A 315 -25.63 -6.15 34.10
C PRO A 315 -27.03 -6.02 33.46
N PRO A 316 -28.10 -5.73 34.23
CA PRO A 316 -29.40 -5.44 33.66
C PRO A 316 -29.39 -4.09 32.92
N ALA A 317 -30.13 -3.99 31.82
CA ALA A 317 -30.18 -2.78 30.97
C ALA A 317 -30.60 -1.49 31.71
N SER A 318 -31.34 -1.60 32.82
CA SER A 318 -31.73 -0.48 33.68
C SER A 318 -30.56 0.22 34.39
N ALA A 319 -29.39 -0.42 34.50
CA ALA A 319 -28.21 0.16 35.14
C ALA A 319 -27.62 1.37 34.40
N PHE A 320 -28.02 1.60 33.14
CA PHE A 320 -27.42 2.61 32.24
C PHE A 320 -28.30 3.87 32.06
N ALA A 321 -29.43 3.98 32.78
CA ALA A 321 -30.49 4.95 32.51
C ALA A 321 -30.40 6.31 33.25
N SER A 322 -29.26 6.68 33.85
CA SER A 322 -29.15 7.90 34.67
C SER A 322 -28.52 9.10 33.91
N PRO A 323 -29.12 10.31 33.94
CA PRO A 323 -28.62 11.46 33.19
C PRO A 323 -27.55 12.26 33.96
N ARG A 324 -26.28 11.83 33.89
CA ARG A 324 -25.10 12.65 34.24
C ARG A 324 -23.94 12.37 33.27
N PRO A 325 -23.07 13.37 32.97
CA PRO A 325 -22.05 13.25 31.92
C PRO A 325 -20.83 12.42 32.36
N LEU A 326 -20.90 11.11 32.14
CA LEU A 326 -19.75 10.20 32.27
C LEU A 326 -18.83 10.33 31.05
N HIS A 327 -17.57 10.73 31.28
CA HIS A 327 -16.52 10.68 30.26
C HIS A 327 -15.84 9.30 30.26
N GLY A 328 -15.67 8.71 29.07
CA GLY A 328 -14.73 7.61 28.82
C GLY A 328 -15.06 6.25 29.46
N TRP A 329 -15.98 5.48 28.87
CA TRP A 329 -16.18 4.05 29.15
C TRP A 329 -16.18 3.20 27.86
N SER A 330 -15.76 1.95 27.97
CA SER A 330 -15.27 1.06 26.89
C SER A 330 -16.35 0.40 26.02
N ILE A 331 -16.07 0.19 24.72
CA ILE A 331 -17.05 -0.25 23.71
C ILE A 331 -16.93 -1.76 23.45
N ILE A 332 -17.22 -2.55 24.48
CA ILE A 332 -17.43 -4.01 24.39
C ILE A 332 -18.82 -4.41 24.93
N ALA A 333 -19.41 -3.64 25.85
CA ALA A 333 -20.67 -4.01 26.52
C ALA A 333 -21.95 -3.54 25.79
N MET A 334 -21.92 -2.45 25.02
CA MET A 334 -23.14 -1.83 24.46
C MET A 334 -23.95 -2.74 23.49
N PRO A 335 -23.33 -3.46 22.53
CA PRO A 335 -24.09 -4.36 21.64
C PRO A 335 -24.74 -5.55 22.36
N LEU A 336 -24.22 -5.94 23.54
CA LEU A 336 -24.61 -7.16 24.25
C LEU A 336 -25.88 -7.02 25.10
N LEU A 337 -26.47 -5.82 25.20
CA LEU A 337 -27.46 -5.48 26.23
C LEU A 337 -28.81 -4.94 25.71
N LEU A 338 -28.96 -4.70 24.40
CA LEU A 338 -30.11 -3.98 23.84
C LEU A 338 -30.94 -4.72 22.78
N PHE A 339 -30.46 -5.82 22.20
CA PHE A 339 -31.10 -6.45 21.03
C PHE A 339 -31.50 -7.90 21.26
N ARG A 340 -32.65 -8.28 20.69
CA ARG A 340 -33.28 -9.62 20.78
C ARG A 340 -33.38 -10.34 19.43
N ALA A 341 -32.64 -9.87 18.42
CA ALA A 341 -32.64 -10.42 17.06
C ALA A 341 -31.21 -10.55 16.50
N PRO A 342 -30.93 -11.56 15.66
CA PRO A 342 -29.65 -11.73 14.95
C PRO A 342 -29.47 -10.73 13.79
N PHE A 343 -28.21 -10.42 13.47
CA PHE A 343 -27.83 -9.55 12.35
C PHE A 343 -26.69 -10.18 11.54
N VAL A 344 -26.60 -9.83 10.24
CA VAL A 344 -25.55 -10.29 9.31
C VAL A 344 -24.91 -9.08 8.63
N ILE A 345 -23.61 -9.16 8.32
CA ILE A 345 -22.81 -8.07 7.73
C ILE A 345 -22.09 -8.59 6.48
N LEU A 346 -22.04 -7.79 5.42
CA LEU A 346 -21.26 -8.04 4.20
C LEU A 346 -20.31 -6.85 3.96
N TRP A 347 -19.13 -7.11 3.37
CA TRP A 347 -18.08 -6.11 3.17
C TRP A 347 -17.43 -6.28 1.79
N HIS A 348 -17.28 -5.19 1.03
CA HIS A 348 -16.62 -5.17 -0.27
C HIS A 348 -15.80 -3.90 -0.53
N GLY A 349 -14.63 -4.09 -1.14
CA GLY A 349 -14.00 -3.10 -2.03
C GLY A 349 -14.36 -3.40 -3.49
N GLY A 350 -14.16 -2.43 -4.39
CA GLY A 350 -14.23 -2.65 -5.84
C GLY A 350 -13.02 -3.44 -6.36
N VAL A 351 -12.99 -3.84 -7.64
CA VAL A 351 -13.67 -3.25 -8.82
C VAL A 351 -14.40 -4.32 -9.70
N ALA A 352 -15.02 -3.88 -10.81
CA ALA A 352 -15.46 -4.69 -11.96
C ALA A 352 -16.58 -5.76 -11.76
N LEU A 353 -17.85 -5.33 -11.67
CA LEU A 353 -19.00 -6.25 -11.74
C LEU A 353 -20.24 -5.75 -12.54
N GLY A 354 -20.13 -4.65 -13.29
CA GLY A 354 -21.28 -4.00 -13.94
C GLY A 354 -22.04 -4.83 -14.97
N ALA A 355 -21.31 -5.57 -15.83
CA ALA A 355 -21.92 -6.29 -16.97
C ALA A 355 -22.71 -7.56 -16.60
N VAL A 356 -22.46 -8.15 -15.43
CA VAL A 356 -23.13 -9.39 -14.99
C VAL A 356 -24.53 -9.10 -14.44
N TRP A 357 -24.69 -7.99 -13.72
CA TRP A 357 -25.97 -7.63 -13.10
C TRP A 357 -27.01 -7.11 -14.10
N GLN A 358 -26.58 -6.50 -15.21
CA GLN A 358 -27.50 -5.97 -16.22
C GLN A 358 -28.32 -7.10 -16.88
N ARG A 359 -27.67 -8.22 -17.22
CA ARG A 359 -28.34 -9.45 -17.73
C ARG A 359 -29.21 -10.18 -16.71
N PHE A 360 -28.99 -9.95 -15.41
CA PHE A 360 -29.86 -10.48 -14.35
C PHE A 360 -31.19 -9.71 -14.30
N LEU A 361 -31.15 -8.38 -14.46
CA LEU A 361 -32.35 -7.54 -14.54
C LEU A 361 -33.15 -7.77 -15.83
N GLU A 362 -32.48 -7.89 -16.98
CA GLU A 362 -33.10 -8.22 -18.28
C GLU A 362 -33.89 -9.55 -18.26
N ALA A 363 -33.52 -10.49 -17.39
CA ALA A 363 -34.20 -11.78 -17.25
C ALA A 363 -35.44 -11.75 -16.33
N LEU A 364 -35.61 -10.71 -15.51
CA LEU A 364 -36.71 -10.60 -14.54
C LEU A 364 -37.93 -9.84 -15.11
N THR A 365 -37.76 -9.01 -16.13
CA THR A 365 -38.79 -8.10 -16.66
C THR A 365 -39.76 -8.74 -17.67
N HIS A 366 -39.92 -10.07 -17.67
CA HIS A 366 -40.78 -10.81 -18.60
C HIS A 366 -41.92 -11.58 -17.90
N SER A 367 -42.64 -10.88 -17.01
CA SER A 367 -43.93 -11.31 -16.47
C SER A 367 -45.06 -10.44 -17.05
N PRO A 368 -46.04 -10.99 -17.81
CA PRO A 368 -47.10 -10.20 -18.46
C PRO A 368 -48.12 -9.51 -17.54
N ALA A 369 -47.89 -9.45 -16.22
CA ALA A 369 -48.88 -9.03 -15.23
C ALA A 369 -48.79 -7.56 -14.77
N GLU A 370 -47.68 -6.86 -15.04
CA GLU A 370 -47.39 -5.55 -14.40
C GLU A 370 -47.42 -4.32 -15.32
N SER A 371 -47.51 -4.49 -16.65
CA SER A 371 -47.51 -3.38 -17.63
C SER A 371 -48.54 -2.29 -17.29
N GLY A 372 -49.80 -2.69 -17.12
CA GLY A 372 -50.94 -1.80 -16.86
C GLY A 372 -50.92 -1.03 -15.52
N ARG A 373 -49.81 -1.05 -14.78
CA ARG A 373 -49.57 -0.22 -13.59
C ARG A 373 -48.51 0.86 -13.80
N LEU A 374 -47.55 0.67 -14.72
CA LEU A 374 -46.61 1.71 -15.13
C LEU A 374 -47.26 2.67 -16.13
N ASP A 375 -48.03 2.14 -17.09
CA ASP A 375 -48.71 2.93 -18.13
C ASP A 375 -49.55 4.06 -17.54
N ARG A 376 -50.29 3.79 -16.46
CA ARG A 376 -51.13 4.79 -15.76
C ARG A 376 -50.35 5.92 -15.08
N TYR A 377 -49.07 5.70 -14.77
CA TYR A 377 -48.20 6.74 -14.22
C TYR A 377 -47.58 7.59 -15.34
N LEU A 378 -47.39 7.00 -16.52
CA LEU A 378 -46.89 7.65 -17.73
C LEU A 378 -48.00 8.45 -18.46
N GLU A 379 -49.24 7.95 -18.50
CA GLU A 379 -50.43 8.70 -18.94
C GLU A 379 -50.64 9.96 -18.09
N ALA A 380 -50.47 9.86 -16.77
CA ALA A 380 -50.59 10.99 -15.85
C ALA A 380 -49.48 12.05 -16.00
N ALA A 381 -48.40 11.74 -16.73
CA ALA A 381 -47.29 12.64 -17.02
C ALA A 381 -47.17 13.01 -18.51
N GLY A 382 -47.95 12.40 -19.40
CA GLY A 382 -47.92 12.63 -20.85
C GLY A 382 -46.76 11.96 -21.62
N VAL A 383 -46.10 10.95 -21.06
CA VAL A 383 -44.84 10.39 -21.61
C VAL A 383 -44.90 8.86 -21.79
N GLY A 384 -45.48 8.38 -22.89
CA GLY A 384 -45.43 6.94 -23.24
C GLY A 384 -46.01 6.60 -24.63
N GLY A 385 -45.57 5.47 -25.20
CA GLY A 385 -46.13 4.86 -26.42
C GLY A 385 -45.34 5.10 -27.72
N GLU A 386 -44.43 4.17 -28.05
CA GLU A 386 -43.69 4.01 -29.33
C GLU A 386 -43.03 5.27 -29.97
N ALA A 387 -42.35 5.12 -31.11
CA ALA A 387 -41.41 6.11 -31.64
C ALA A 387 -41.90 6.76 -32.95
N ASP A 388 -42.80 7.73 -32.82
CA ASP A 388 -43.15 8.69 -33.89
C ASP A 388 -42.47 10.05 -33.64
N ASP A 389 -41.98 10.70 -34.70
CA ASP A 389 -41.03 11.84 -34.66
C ASP A 389 -41.60 13.21 -34.23
N GLU A 390 -42.80 13.26 -33.62
CA GLU A 390 -43.49 14.51 -33.26
C GLU A 390 -42.98 15.16 -31.96
N GLY A 391 -41.67 15.45 -31.86
CA GLY A 391 -41.11 16.15 -30.69
C GLY A 391 -39.60 16.42 -30.72
N VAL A 392 -39.06 16.88 -29.59
CA VAL A 392 -37.61 17.12 -29.40
C VAL A 392 -37.03 16.06 -28.48
N THR A 393 -35.94 15.42 -28.88
CA THR A 393 -35.16 14.50 -28.04
C THR A 393 -33.78 15.07 -27.78
N VAL A 394 -33.41 15.19 -26.50
CA VAL A 394 -32.07 15.62 -26.06
C VAL A 394 -31.28 14.40 -25.62
N VAL A 395 -30.14 14.18 -26.26
CA VAL A 395 -29.14 13.15 -25.92
C VAL A 395 -27.94 13.86 -25.30
N TYR A 396 -27.57 13.56 -24.06
CA TYR A 396 -26.60 14.32 -23.27
C TYR A 396 -25.47 13.42 -22.76
N CYS A 397 -24.23 13.73 -23.15
CA CYS A 397 -23.03 13.09 -22.62
C CYS A 397 -22.62 13.75 -21.28
N SER A 398 -22.67 13.01 -20.17
CA SER A 398 -22.42 13.57 -18.84
C SER A 398 -21.77 12.59 -17.86
N GLY A 399 -20.93 13.12 -16.97
CA GLY A 399 -20.42 12.40 -15.78
C GLY A 399 -21.42 12.35 -14.61
N TRP A 400 -22.62 12.91 -14.76
CA TRP A 400 -23.70 12.84 -13.75
C TRP A 400 -24.51 11.54 -13.89
N THR A 401 -25.23 11.14 -12.83
CA THR A 401 -25.89 9.81 -12.77
C THR A 401 -27.09 9.80 -11.81
N PRO A 402 -28.33 9.95 -12.32
CA PRO A 402 -28.68 10.53 -13.61
C PRO A 402 -28.53 12.07 -13.60
N PRO A 403 -28.31 12.73 -14.75
CA PRO A 403 -28.57 14.15 -14.90
C PRO A 403 -30.08 14.43 -14.95
N TYR A 404 -30.45 15.67 -14.63
CA TYR A 404 -31.81 16.18 -14.77
C TYR A 404 -31.86 17.26 -15.85
N LEU A 405 -32.97 17.32 -16.59
CA LEU A 405 -33.25 18.34 -17.59
C LEU A 405 -34.32 19.29 -17.03
N HIS A 406 -33.92 20.51 -16.67
CA HIS A 406 -34.84 21.58 -16.30
C HIS A 406 -35.21 22.35 -17.58
N MET A 407 -36.49 22.36 -17.94
CA MET A 407 -36.97 22.83 -19.24
C MET A 407 -38.31 23.57 -19.21
N THR A 408 -38.62 24.22 -20.34
CA THR A 408 -39.94 24.69 -20.80
C THR A 408 -40.10 24.40 -22.31
N SER A 409 -41.34 24.24 -22.78
CA SER A 409 -41.67 23.85 -24.16
C SER A 409 -42.97 24.50 -24.65
N ASN A 410 -43.02 24.88 -25.93
CA ASN A 410 -44.18 25.55 -26.55
C ASN A 410 -44.66 24.85 -27.84
N SER A 411 -45.92 25.14 -28.20
CA SER A 411 -46.46 24.94 -29.56
C SER A 411 -46.10 26.11 -30.48
N LEU A 412 -46.06 25.87 -31.80
CA LEU A 412 -45.71 26.87 -32.81
C LEU A 412 -46.74 28.01 -32.98
N GLU A 413 -47.95 27.85 -32.42
CA GLU A 413 -49.00 28.87 -32.46
C GLU A 413 -48.81 29.96 -31.39
N GLU A 414 -48.03 29.67 -30.34
CA GLU A 414 -47.73 30.61 -29.27
C GLU A 414 -46.39 31.34 -29.54
N GLY A 415 -46.48 32.65 -29.75
CA GLY A 415 -45.36 33.47 -30.25
C GLY A 415 -44.12 33.52 -29.34
N PRO A 416 -42.94 33.82 -29.90
CA PRO A 416 -41.66 33.73 -29.19
C PRO A 416 -41.60 34.65 -27.96
N GLY A 417 -41.77 34.06 -26.78
CA GLY A 417 -41.72 34.75 -25.49
C GLY A 417 -42.79 34.29 -24.49
N THR A 418 -43.87 33.65 -24.93
CA THR A 418 -44.93 33.12 -24.04
C THR A 418 -44.59 31.72 -23.53
N GLY A 419 -43.39 31.55 -22.96
CA GLY A 419 -42.91 30.25 -22.49
C GLY A 419 -43.84 29.60 -21.47
N GLY A 420 -44.16 28.32 -21.67
CA GLY A 420 -44.91 27.51 -20.70
C GLY A 420 -44.22 27.45 -19.33
N GLU A 421 -44.94 27.01 -18.28
CA GLU A 421 -44.35 26.93 -16.94
C GLU A 421 -43.10 26.03 -16.93
N TRP A 422 -42.00 26.56 -16.40
CA TRP A 422 -40.76 25.81 -16.23
C TRP A 422 -40.97 24.67 -15.24
N THR A 423 -40.53 23.47 -15.63
CA THR A 423 -40.43 22.29 -14.74
C THR A 423 -39.76 22.66 -13.40
N VAL A 424 -40.31 22.22 -12.27
CA VAL A 424 -39.74 22.53 -10.95
C VAL A 424 -38.34 21.93 -10.82
N ALA A 425 -37.35 22.74 -10.43
CA ALA A 425 -35.96 22.30 -10.26
C ALA A 425 -35.86 21.10 -9.27
N PRO A 426 -35.06 20.06 -9.57
CA PRO A 426 -34.05 19.97 -10.63
C PRO A 426 -34.58 19.67 -12.05
N GLY A 427 -35.88 19.51 -12.25
CA GLY A 427 -36.46 19.14 -13.56
C GLY A 427 -36.63 17.62 -13.71
N VAL A 428 -36.71 17.15 -14.95
CA VAL A 428 -37.03 15.75 -15.27
C VAL A 428 -35.74 14.93 -15.37
N PRO A 429 -35.59 13.79 -14.65
CA PRO A 429 -34.41 12.94 -14.77
C PRO A 429 -34.32 12.30 -16.17
N MET A 430 -33.12 12.26 -16.74
CA MET A 430 -32.86 11.59 -18.02
C MET A 430 -32.60 10.09 -17.82
N VAL A 431 -32.92 9.28 -18.83
CA VAL A 431 -32.65 7.81 -18.83
C VAL A 431 -31.37 7.50 -19.61
N PRO A 432 -30.72 6.33 -19.44
CA PRO A 432 -29.60 5.94 -20.30
C PRO A 432 -30.04 5.82 -21.76
N SER A 433 -29.26 6.37 -22.71
CA SER A 433 -29.63 6.35 -24.13
C SER A 433 -29.47 4.95 -24.73
N SER A 434 -30.51 4.48 -25.43
CA SER A 434 -30.45 3.28 -26.26
C SER A 434 -29.89 3.54 -27.66
N ARG A 435 -29.73 4.81 -28.07
CA ARG A 435 -29.21 5.23 -29.38
C ARG A 435 -27.68 5.25 -29.46
N LEU A 436 -27.00 5.46 -28.33
CA LEU A 436 -25.53 5.51 -28.23
C LEU A 436 -24.97 4.53 -27.17
N PRO A 437 -25.30 3.22 -27.23
CA PRO A 437 -24.94 2.25 -26.19
C PRO A 437 -23.43 1.90 -26.13
N GLY A 438 -22.64 2.36 -27.11
CA GLY A 438 -21.20 2.11 -27.24
C GLY A 438 -20.34 3.38 -27.35
N PHE A 439 -20.81 4.52 -26.84
CA PHE A 439 -20.07 5.79 -26.88
C PHE A 439 -18.87 5.77 -25.92
N LEU A 440 -17.65 5.83 -26.47
CA LEU A 440 -16.38 5.72 -25.73
C LEU A 440 -15.78 7.07 -25.28
N GLY A 441 -16.61 8.08 -25.02
CA GLY A 441 -16.17 9.35 -24.42
C GLY A 441 -16.06 9.28 -22.89
N GLU A 442 -15.55 10.34 -22.26
CA GLU A 442 -15.31 10.41 -20.80
C GLU A 442 -16.60 10.59 -19.95
N GLY A 443 -17.76 10.13 -20.44
CA GLY A 443 -19.07 10.31 -19.79
C GLY A 443 -20.10 9.27 -20.21
N THR A 444 -21.13 9.10 -19.39
CA THR A 444 -22.30 8.26 -19.72
C THR A 444 -23.27 9.06 -20.59
N VAL A 445 -23.89 8.41 -21.58
CA VAL A 445 -24.87 9.07 -22.47
C VAL A 445 -26.30 8.84 -21.97
N TRP A 446 -27.01 9.94 -21.81
CA TRP A 446 -28.38 10.02 -21.32
C TRP A 446 -29.32 10.55 -22.40
N GLU A 447 -30.60 10.27 -22.31
CA GLU A 447 -31.63 10.63 -23.29
C GLU A 447 -32.92 11.07 -22.58
N LEU A 448 -33.62 12.04 -23.17
CA LEU A 448 -34.98 12.42 -22.79
C LEU A 448 -35.74 12.98 -24.00
N SER A 449 -36.89 12.39 -24.30
CA SER A 449 -37.79 12.81 -25.39
C SER A 449 -38.98 13.59 -24.87
N VAL A 450 -39.17 14.81 -25.38
CA VAL A 450 -40.29 15.70 -25.06
C VAL A 450 -41.27 15.69 -26.24
N ARG A 451 -42.37 14.95 -26.09
CA ARG A 451 -43.42 14.78 -27.11
C ARG A 451 -44.20 16.08 -27.31
N GLY A 452 -44.63 16.37 -28.54
CA GLY A 452 -45.37 17.58 -28.91
C GLY A 452 -44.57 18.88 -28.83
N ALA A 453 -43.32 18.85 -28.34
CA ALA A 453 -42.48 20.03 -28.25
C ALA A 453 -42.03 20.47 -29.65
N SER A 454 -42.60 21.57 -30.14
CA SER A 454 -42.17 22.21 -31.40
C SER A 454 -40.93 23.09 -31.21
N ARG A 455 -40.76 23.62 -29.99
CA ARG A 455 -39.56 24.30 -29.48
C ARG A 455 -39.33 23.85 -28.03
N LEU A 456 -38.06 23.70 -27.64
CA LEU A 456 -37.63 23.36 -26.28
C LEU A 456 -36.55 24.34 -25.80
N GLU A 457 -36.67 24.86 -24.58
CA GLU A 457 -35.59 25.60 -23.90
C GLU A 457 -35.25 24.89 -22.58
N PHE A 458 -33.96 24.63 -22.33
CA PHE A 458 -33.55 23.74 -21.24
C PHE A 458 -32.15 24.00 -20.66
N VAL A 459 -31.89 23.43 -19.48
CA VAL A 459 -30.64 23.47 -18.73
C VAL A 459 -30.41 22.11 -18.02
N PRO A 460 -29.39 21.32 -18.40
CA PRO A 460 -29.03 20.12 -17.65
C PRO A 460 -28.43 20.45 -16.29
N ASN A 461 -28.60 19.58 -15.29
CA ASN A 461 -28.00 19.73 -13.96
C ASN A 461 -27.80 18.38 -13.24
N ASP A 462 -27.03 18.41 -12.15
CA ASP A 462 -26.66 17.23 -11.36
C ASP A 462 -27.64 16.87 -10.22
N GLY A 463 -28.80 17.55 -10.15
CA GLY A 463 -29.76 17.41 -9.05
C GLY A 463 -29.33 18.05 -7.72
N ASN A 464 -28.09 18.54 -7.61
CA ASN A 464 -27.47 19.04 -6.38
C ASN A 464 -27.04 20.53 -6.51
N GLY A 465 -27.52 21.22 -7.56
CA GLY A 465 -27.31 22.65 -7.78
C GLY A 465 -26.14 23.00 -8.70
N LYS A 466 -25.46 22.02 -9.31
CA LYS A 466 -24.50 22.27 -10.41
C LYS A 466 -25.22 22.19 -11.75
N TRP A 467 -25.16 23.27 -12.52
CA TRP A 467 -25.86 23.42 -13.81
C TRP A 467 -24.85 23.40 -14.97
N ASP A 468 -25.20 22.71 -16.05
CA ASP A 468 -24.55 22.81 -17.36
C ASP A 468 -25.29 23.86 -18.18
N LYS A 469 -24.55 24.78 -18.80
CA LYS A 469 -25.12 25.95 -19.48
C LYS A 469 -24.37 26.31 -20.74
N ALA A 470 -25.14 26.73 -21.74
CA ALA A 470 -24.62 27.17 -23.03
C ALA A 470 -23.64 28.36 -22.87
N PRO A 471 -22.61 28.46 -23.73
CA PRO A 471 -21.64 29.54 -23.72
C PRO A 471 -22.28 30.93 -23.57
N GLY A 472 -21.80 31.66 -22.56
CA GLY A 472 -22.39 32.92 -22.10
C GLY A 472 -23.37 32.80 -20.93
N ASN A 473 -23.38 31.69 -20.16
CA ASN A 473 -24.29 31.44 -19.02
C ASN A 473 -25.78 31.39 -19.42
N ARG A 474 -26.04 30.99 -20.68
CA ARG A 474 -27.38 30.92 -21.28
C ARG A 474 -27.99 29.53 -21.13
N ASN A 475 -29.29 29.45 -21.36
CA ASN A 475 -30.00 28.18 -21.53
C ASN A 475 -29.71 27.61 -22.93
N TYR A 476 -29.93 26.31 -23.11
CA TYR A 476 -29.91 25.65 -24.42
C TYR A 476 -31.28 25.79 -25.08
N CYS A 477 -31.32 26.03 -26.40
CA CYS A 477 -32.55 26.17 -27.16
C CYS A 477 -32.53 25.25 -28.39
N VAL A 478 -33.67 24.59 -28.63
CA VAL A 478 -33.96 23.82 -29.84
C VAL A 478 -35.22 24.42 -30.47
N GLU A 479 -35.10 24.93 -31.71
CA GLU A 479 -36.18 25.66 -32.39
C GLU A 479 -36.97 24.81 -33.40
N THR A 480 -36.65 23.51 -33.52
CA THR A 480 -37.33 22.55 -34.40
C THR A 480 -37.39 21.15 -33.76
N PRO A 481 -38.42 20.34 -34.02
CA PRO A 481 -38.42 18.90 -33.70
C PRO A 481 -37.18 18.16 -34.23
N GLY A 482 -36.81 17.05 -33.58
CA GLY A 482 -35.66 16.22 -33.95
C GLY A 482 -34.82 15.73 -32.76
N VAL A 483 -33.72 15.03 -33.06
CA VAL A 483 -32.79 14.48 -32.06
C VAL A 483 -31.50 15.30 -32.03
N PHE A 484 -31.11 15.79 -30.86
CA PHE A 484 -29.97 16.67 -30.66
C PHE A 484 -29.00 16.10 -29.63
N PHE A 485 -27.71 16.12 -29.95
CA PHE A 485 -26.61 15.70 -29.07
C PHE A 485 -26.00 16.91 -28.36
N LEU A 486 -25.88 16.83 -27.04
CA LEU A 486 -25.24 17.81 -26.17
C LEU A 486 -23.98 17.22 -25.56
N ARG A 487 -22.85 17.87 -25.82
CA ARG A 487 -21.53 17.52 -25.30
C ARG A 487 -20.66 18.76 -25.14
N ASP A 488 -19.90 18.84 -24.05
CA ASP A 488 -18.84 19.85 -23.84
C ASP A 488 -19.29 21.31 -24.12
N GLY A 489 -20.51 21.66 -23.69
CA GLY A 489 -21.12 22.98 -23.90
C GLY A 489 -21.73 23.24 -25.28
N THR A 490 -21.65 22.27 -26.20
CA THR A 490 -22.09 22.37 -27.60
C THR A 490 -23.30 21.48 -27.86
N LEU A 491 -24.36 22.07 -28.44
CA LEU A 491 -25.57 21.38 -28.85
C LEU A 491 -25.66 21.35 -30.38
N GLU A 492 -25.81 20.16 -30.96
CA GLU A 492 -25.89 19.95 -32.41
C GLU A 492 -26.88 18.82 -32.75
N PRO A 493 -27.43 18.75 -33.98
CA PRO A 493 -28.21 17.60 -34.41
C PRO A 493 -27.38 16.30 -34.32
N LEU A 494 -28.03 15.19 -33.98
CA LEU A 494 -27.39 13.87 -34.01
C LEU A 494 -27.11 13.45 -35.46
N GLU A 495 -25.87 13.07 -35.77
CA GLU A 495 -25.45 12.57 -37.08
C GLU A 495 -26.21 11.27 -37.42
N PRO A 496 -26.63 11.06 -38.69
CA PRO A 496 -27.23 9.79 -39.10
C PRO A 496 -26.20 8.66 -39.03
N ALA A 497 -26.66 7.42 -38.79
CA ALA A 497 -25.78 6.27 -38.79
C ALA A 497 -25.09 6.10 -40.16
N PRO A 498 -23.74 5.97 -40.19
CA PRO A 498 -23.00 5.88 -41.44
C PRO A 498 -23.29 4.55 -42.14
N LEU A 499 -23.11 4.50 -43.45
CA LEU A 499 -23.30 3.28 -44.24
C LEU A 499 -22.21 2.23 -43.92
N ALA A 500 -22.45 0.97 -44.29
CA ALA A 500 -21.46 -0.10 -44.13
C ALA A 500 -20.21 0.16 -44.98
N PRO A 501 -18.99 -0.12 -44.47
CA PRO A 501 -17.77 -0.11 -45.28
C PRO A 501 -17.81 -1.21 -46.36
N GLU A 502 -17.24 -0.92 -47.52
CA GLU A 502 -17.22 -1.80 -48.68
C GLU A 502 -15.87 -2.50 -48.86
N ASN A 503 -15.79 -3.49 -49.75
CA ASN A 503 -14.53 -4.07 -50.23
C ASN A 503 -13.54 -4.50 -49.13
N LEU A 504 -14.03 -5.11 -48.04
CA LEU A 504 -13.17 -5.72 -47.03
C LEU A 504 -12.33 -6.84 -47.66
N GLU A 505 -11.01 -6.74 -47.59
CA GLU A 505 -10.04 -7.67 -48.18
C GLU A 505 -8.92 -8.05 -47.18
N VAL A 506 -8.21 -9.14 -47.47
CA VAL A 506 -7.09 -9.63 -46.66
C VAL A 506 -5.77 -9.26 -47.33
N ILE A 507 -5.02 -8.36 -46.71
CA ILE A 507 -3.74 -7.87 -47.24
C ILE A 507 -2.53 -8.65 -46.70
N GLN A 508 -2.65 -9.25 -45.51
CA GLN A 508 -1.60 -10.07 -44.91
C GLN A 508 -2.19 -11.11 -43.97
N LYS A 509 -1.50 -12.24 -43.76
CA LYS A 509 -1.80 -13.17 -42.65
C LYS A 509 -0.54 -13.89 -42.19
N GLY A 510 -0.48 -14.20 -40.90
CA GLY A 510 0.52 -15.04 -40.27
C GLY A 510 -0.11 -16.16 -39.45
N PRO A 511 0.66 -16.81 -38.56
CA PRO A 511 0.14 -17.80 -37.62
C PRO A 511 -0.85 -17.19 -36.62
N SER A 512 -0.49 -16.02 -36.09
CA SER A 512 -1.12 -15.34 -34.94
C SER A 512 -1.88 -14.07 -35.31
N PHE A 513 -1.91 -13.68 -36.58
CA PHE A 513 -2.46 -12.38 -37.01
C PHE A 513 -3.04 -12.39 -38.43
N VAL A 514 -3.94 -11.44 -38.70
CA VAL A 514 -4.50 -11.13 -40.02
C VAL A 514 -4.53 -9.62 -40.19
N GLY A 515 -4.00 -9.12 -41.31
CA GLY A 515 -4.08 -7.74 -41.76
C GLY A 515 -5.16 -7.57 -42.82
N LEU A 516 -5.99 -6.54 -42.66
CA LEU A 516 -7.20 -6.29 -43.44
C LEU A 516 -7.19 -4.85 -43.98
N ARG A 517 -7.84 -4.65 -45.14
CA ARG A 517 -8.12 -3.34 -45.75
C ARG A 517 -9.59 -3.28 -46.15
N TRP A 518 -10.19 -2.11 -46.17
CA TRP A 518 -11.54 -1.88 -46.70
C TRP A 518 -11.63 -0.56 -47.48
N SER A 519 -12.76 -0.33 -48.13
CA SER A 519 -13.18 0.96 -48.65
C SER A 519 -14.11 1.66 -47.65
N PRO A 520 -13.95 2.97 -47.43
CA PRO A 520 -14.89 3.74 -46.61
C PRO A 520 -16.23 3.89 -47.33
N PRO A 521 -17.34 4.12 -46.62
CA PRO A 521 -18.61 4.44 -47.24
C PRO A 521 -18.53 5.74 -48.05
N CYS A 522 -19.28 5.79 -49.14
CA CYS A 522 -19.24 6.75 -50.25
C CYS A 522 -18.69 8.18 -49.96
N GLY A 523 -17.37 8.31 -49.84
CA GLY A 523 -16.63 9.59 -49.75
C GLY A 523 -16.14 10.02 -48.37
N GLU A 524 -16.59 9.40 -47.27
CA GLU A 524 -16.39 9.88 -45.90
C GLU A 524 -15.02 9.51 -45.30
N LYS A 525 -13.92 9.95 -45.92
CA LYS A 525 -12.55 9.59 -45.51
C LYS A 525 -11.95 10.36 -44.32
N ARG A 526 -12.62 11.38 -43.76
CA ARG A 526 -12.00 12.36 -42.85
C ARG A 526 -12.83 12.74 -41.61
N LYS A 527 -13.86 11.96 -41.26
CA LYS A 527 -14.76 12.21 -40.12
C LYS A 527 -15.13 10.93 -39.35
N THR A 528 -14.44 9.84 -39.66
CA THR A 528 -14.96 8.48 -39.47
C THR A 528 -13.82 7.56 -39.04
N ARG A 529 -13.99 6.89 -37.90
CA ARG A 529 -13.13 5.77 -37.46
C ARG A 529 -13.77 4.45 -37.87
N PHE A 530 -13.00 3.37 -37.86
CA PHE A 530 -13.49 2.05 -38.26
C PHE A 530 -13.24 1.03 -37.16
N ARG A 531 -14.29 0.29 -36.79
CA ARG A 531 -14.23 -0.74 -35.74
C ARG A 531 -14.22 -2.12 -36.37
N LEU A 532 -13.18 -2.90 -36.06
CA LEU A 532 -12.98 -4.25 -36.58
C LEU A 532 -13.63 -5.29 -35.66
N TYR A 533 -14.41 -6.19 -36.26
CA TYR A 533 -15.13 -7.26 -35.60
C TYR A 533 -14.57 -8.63 -36.01
N LEU A 534 -14.58 -9.57 -35.06
CA LEU A 534 -14.17 -10.96 -35.19
C LEU A 534 -15.29 -11.86 -34.66
N ASP A 535 -15.84 -12.71 -35.53
CA ASP A 535 -16.99 -13.60 -35.27
C ASP A 535 -18.23 -12.91 -34.64
N GLY A 536 -18.31 -11.57 -34.74
CA GLY A 536 -19.38 -10.73 -34.19
C GLY A 536 -19.00 -9.92 -32.94
N LEU A 537 -17.77 -10.05 -32.42
CA LEU A 537 -17.25 -9.27 -31.28
C LEU A 537 -16.25 -8.19 -31.75
N PRO A 538 -16.28 -6.96 -31.20
CA PRO A 538 -15.29 -5.94 -31.54
C PRO A 538 -13.90 -6.30 -30.99
N VAL A 539 -12.84 -6.03 -31.75
CA VAL A 539 -11.45 -6.36 -31.42
C VAL A 539 -10.56 -5.13 -31.32
N THR A 540 -10.72 -4.17 -32.23
CA THR A 540 -9.92 -2.93 -32.27
C THR A 540 -10.64 -1.85 -33.09
N GLU A 541 -10.26 -0.60 -32.90
CA GLU A 541 -10.76 0.57 -33.64
C GLU A 541 -9.58 1.33 -34.24
N THR A 542 -9.73 1.88 -35.45
CA THR A 542 -8.66 2.60 -36.14
C THR A 542 -8.58 4.07 -35.75
N GLU A 543 -7.45 4.71 -36.05
CA GLU A 543 -7.40 6.16 -36.19
C GLU A 543 -8.36 6.65 -37.30
N GLU A 544 -8.66 7.95 -37.27
CA GLU A 544 -9.65 8.58 -38.16
C GLU A 544 -9.21 8.53 -39.64
N GLY A 545 -10.09 8.02 -40.50
CA GLY A 545 -9.83 7.84 -41.93
C GLY A 545 -8.91 6.68 -42.30
N VAL A 546 -8.31 5.98 -41.34
CA VAL A 546 -7.43 4.82 -41.61
C VAL A 546 -8.27 3.61 -42.02
N CYS A 547 -8.14 3.19 -43.28
CA CYS A 547 -8.94 2.12 -43.88
C CYS A 547 -8.22 0.74 -43.87
N GLU A 548 -7.31 0.54 -42.92
CA GLU A 548 -6.53 -0.69 -42.72
C GLU A 548 -6.44 -1.03 -41.23
N GLY A 549 -6.37 -2.33 -40.90
CA GLY A 549 -6.31 -2.80 -39.52
C GLY A 549 -5.68 -4.18 -39.39
N ARG A 550 -5.21 -4.52 -38.18
CA ARG A 550 -4.58 -5.82 -37.88
C ARG A 550 -5.20 -6.44 -36.64
N ALA A 551 -5.76 -7.64 -36.80
CA ALA A 551 -6.07 -8.51 -35.68
C ALA A 551 -4.85 -9.36 -35.33
N SER A 552 -4.51 -9.45 -34.04
CA SER A 552 -3.39 -10.24 -33.48
C SER A 552 -3.91 -11.11 -32.33
N GLY A 553 -3.11 -12.07 -31.84
CA GLY A 553 -3.54 -13.02 -30.79
C GLY A 553 -4.51 -14.10 -31.29
N LEU A 554 -4.48 -14.38 -32.61
CA LEU A 554 -5.30 -15.39 -33.26
C LEU A 554 -4.67 -16.79 -33.12
N THR A 555 -5.51 -17.83 -33.14
CA THR A 555 -5.06 -19.22 -33.18
C THR A 555 -4.59 -19.61 -34.58
N ALA A 556 -3.46 -20.30 -34.68
CA ALA A 556 -2.89 -20.79 -35.94
C ALA A 556 -3.72 -21.96 -36.53
N SER A 557 -3.75 -22.05 -37.86
CA SER A 557 -4.60 -22.96 -38.63
C SER A 557 -6.12 -22.86 -38.37
N THR A 558 -6.62 -21.82 -37.71
CA THR A 558 -8.05 -21.60 -37.44
C THR A 558 -8.68 -20.67 -38.47
N THR A 559 -9.94 -20.91 -38.83
CA THR A 559 -10.73 -20.02 -39.68
C THR A 559 -11.53 -19.05 -38.82
N PHE A 560 -11.38 -17.75 -39.10
CA PHE A 560 -12.03 -16.64 -38.40
C PHE A 560 -12.86 -15.80 -39.37
N ARG A 561 -13.97 -15.21 -38.94
CA ARG A 561 -14.76 -14.28 -39.76
C ARG A 561 -14.54 -12.85 -39.30
N PHE A 562 -14.06 -12.00 -40.20
CA PHE A 562 -13.89 -10.57 -39.94
C PHE A 562 -14.98 -9.75 -40.62
N ALA A 563 -15.44 -8.70 -39.95
CA ALA A 563 -16.25 -7.63 -40.50
C ALA A 563 -15.75 -6.28 -39.97
N VAL A 564 -16.13 -5.18 -40.59
CA VAL A 564 -15.77 -3.83 -40.14
C VAL A 564 -16.99 -2.91 -40.22
N THR A 565 -17.11 -1.93 -39.34
CA THR A 565 -18.13 -0.88 -39.43
C THR A 565 -17.51 0.52 -39.33
N ALA A 566 -18.24 1.52 -39.81
CA ALA A 566 -17.93 2.93 -39.70
C ALA A 566 -18.50 3.51 -38.39
N VAL A 567 -17.76 4.40 -37.74
CA VAL A 567 -18.17 5.10 -36.51
C VAL A 567 -17.91 6.61 -36.72
N THR A 568 -18.92 7.46 -36.54
CA THR A 568 -18.78 8.91 -36.76
C THR A 568 -18.04 9.61 -35.62
N SER A 569 -17.73 10.90 -35.76
CA SER A 569 -17.14 11.71 -34.69
C SER A 569 -18.03 11.80 -33.43
N GLN A 570 -19.35 11.70 -33.57
CA GLN A 570 -20.30 11.61 -32.46
C GLN A 570 -20.43 10.19 -31.87
N GLY A 571 -19.72 9.19 -32.41
CA GLY A 571 -19.77 7.81 -31.93
C GLY A 571 -20.98 7.01 -32.42
N VAL A 572 -21.73 7.51 -33.41
CA VAL A 572 -22.81 6.76 -34.05
C VAL A 572 -22.21 5.65 -34.91
N GLU A 573 -22.62 4.40 -34.68
CA GLU A 573 -22.07 3.22 -35.35
C GLU A 573 -22.97 2.74 -36.49
N GLY A 574 -22.37 2.45 -37.64
CA GLY A 574 -23.05 1.96 -38.83
C GLY A 574 -23.28 0.44 -38.83
N PRO A 575 -23.93 -0.10 -39.87
CA PRO A 575 -24.05 -1.54 -40.07
C PRO A 575 -22.70 -2.18 -40.46
N LEU A 576 -22.50 -3.43 -40.04
CA LEU A 576 -21.32 -4.22 -40.39
C LEU A 576 -21.20 -4.44 -41.91
N SER A 577 -19.96 -4.43 -42.40
CA SER A 577 -19.59 -4.90 -43.74
C SER A 577 -19.95 -6.39 -43.94
N ALA A 578 -19.91 -6.83 -45.21
CA ALA A 578 -19.90 -8.26 -45.50
C ALA A 578 -18.72 -8.96 -44.77
N PHE A 579 -18.99 -10.17 -44.24
CA PHE A 579 -17.99 -10.95 -43.51
C PHE A 579 -16.98 -11.63 -44.45
N VAL A 580 -15.69 -11.46 -44.16
CA VAL A 580 -14.59 -12.17 -44.84
C VAL A 580 -14.08 -13.30 -43.95
N SER A 581 -14.07 -14.53 -44.48
CA SER A 581 -13.59 -15.71 -43.76
C SER A 581 -12.11 -15.99 -44.07
N VAL A 582 -11.26 -16.05 -43.05
CA VAL A 582 -9.80 -16.15 -43.21
C VAL A 582 -9.25 -17.29 -42.36
N LYS A 583 -8.56 -18.24 -42.99
CA LYS A 583 -7.76 -19.25 -42.27
C LYS A 583 -6.34 -18.74 -42.03
N THR A 584 -5.91 -18.66 -40.77
CA THR A 584 -4.55 -18.28 -40.36
C THR A 584 -3.49 -19.27 -40.87
N GLY A 585 -2.22 -18.86 -40.80
CA GLY A 585 -1.07 -19.69 -41.17
C GLY A 585 -0.83 -20.87 -40.20
N PRO A 586 0.06 -21.81 -40.55
CA PRO A 586 0.51 -22.85 -39.63
C PRO A 586 1.30 -22.25 -38.45
N PRO A 587 1.37 -22.93 -37.28
CA PRO A 587 2.02 -22.39 -36.09
C PRO A 587 3.52 -22.08 -36.29
N GLY A 588 3.95 -20.89 -35.87
CA GLY A 588 5.34 -20.42 -35.93
C GLY A 588 6.16 -20.72 -34.65
N PRO A 589 7.40 -20.20 -34.57
CA PRO A 589 8.10 -20.04 -33.30
C PRO A 589 7.48 -18.89 -32.48
N PRO A 590 7.62 -18.90 -31.14
CA PRO A 590 7.27 -17.74 -30.30
C PRO A 590 8.33 -16.63 -30.39
N GLY A 591 7.93 -15.40 -30.10
CA GLY A 591 8.86 -14.28 -29.85
C GLY A 591 9.63 -14.43 -28.53
N ARG A 592 10.54 -13.49 -28.24
CA ARG A 592 11.32 -13.52 -26.99
C ARG A 592 10.47 -13.21 -25.74
N PRO A 593 10.80 -13.77 -24.56
CA PRO A 593 10.21 -13.37 -23.27
C PRO A 593 10.44 -11.87 -22.98
N ARG A 594 9.56 -11.28 -22.16
CA ARG A 594 9.60 -9.84 -21.83
C ARG A 594 9.77 -9.60 -20.33
N PHE A 595 10.21 -8.39 -19.96
CA PHE A 595 10.25 -7.89 -18.57
C PHE A 595 10.92 -8.83 -17.54
N VAL A 596 12.06 -9.42 -17.92
CA VAL A 596 12.88 -10.23 -17.01
C VAL A 596 13.45 -9.35 -15.89
N ARG A 597 13.26 -9.75 -14.64
CA ARG A 597 13.82 -9.07 -13.46
C ARG A 597 14.13 -10.06 -12.33
N VAL A 598 14.86 -9.58 -11.32
CA VAL A 598 15.14 -10.32 -10.07
C VAL A 598 14.21 -9.80 -8.98
N ASP A 599 13.34 -10.67 -8.46
CA ASP A 599 12.41 -10.35 -7.37
C ASP A 599 13.07 -10.54 -6.00
N GLU A 600 13.75 -11.67 -5.78
CA GLU A 600 14.40 -12.03 -4.51
C GLU A 600 15.89 -12.34 -4.69
N GLU A 601 16.69 -11.89 -3.73
CA GLU A 601 18.14 -12.11 -3.60
C GLU A 601 18.40 -12.63 -2.18
N ARG A 602 19.12 -13.75 -2.04
CA ARG A 602 19.69 -14.24 -0.77
C ARG A 602 21.07 -14.84 -1.01
N ALA A 603 21.77 -15.15 0.06
CA ALA A 603 23.01 -15.94 0.03
C ALA A 603 22.86 -17.34 -0.59
N ASP A 604 21.65 -17.93 -0.51
CA ASP A 604 21.37 -19.31 -0.88
C ASP A 604 20.43 -19.47 -2.08
N ARG A 605 19.89 -18.36 -2.62
CA ARG A 605 18.95 -18.38 -3.75
C ARG A 605 18.82 -17.03 -4.46
N VAL A 606 18.42 -17.08 -5.72
CA VAL A 606 17.98 -15.93 -6.51
C VAL A 606 16.66 -16.28 -7.20
N THR A 607 15.64 -15.44 -7.07
CA THR A 607 14.36 -15.62 -7.78
C THR A 607 14.19 -14.57 -8.86
N ILE A 608 14.05 -15.00 -10.12
CA ILE A 608 13.73 -14.17 -11.27
C ILE A 608 12.27 -14.34 -11.69
N SER A 609 11.67 -13.31 -12.31
CA SER A 609 10.40 -13.45 -13.03
C SER A 609 10.35 -12.69 -14.35
N TRP A 610 9.42 -13.10 -15.22
CA TRP A 610 9.24 -12.58 -16.58
C TRP A 610 7.77 -12.66 -17.05
N GLU A 611 7.52 -12.05 -18.20
CA GLU A 611 6.26 -12.13 -18.95
C GLU A 611 6.37 -13.01 -20.21
N CYS A 612 5.21 -13.53 -20.62
CA CYS A 612 5.03 -14.24 -21.88
C CYS A 612 5.43 -13.37 -23.10
N PRO A 613 5.95 -13.97 -24.18
CA PRO A 613 6.04 -13.31 -25.48
C PRO A 613 4.70 -12.76 -25.96
N GLU A 614 4.76 -11.60 -26.62
CA GLU A 614 3.59 -10.91 -27.18
C GLU A 614 3.01 -11.60 -28.42
N ASP A 615 3.87 -12.22 -29.24
CA ASP A 615 3.50 -13.20 -30.25
C ASP A 615 4.00 -14.58 -29.82
N THR A 616 3.09 -15.53 -29.68
CA THR A 616 3.38 -16.93 -29.32
C THR A 616 3.59 -17.84 -30.53
N GLY A 617 3.48 -17.30 -31.76
CA GLY A 617 3.47 -18.09 -32.98
C GLY A 617 2.09 -18.72 -33.28
N GLY A 618 1.03 -18.23 -32.62
CA GLY A 618 -0.37 -18.64 -32.84
C GLY A 618 -0.81 -19.90 -32.10
N VAL A 619 0.00 -20.40 -31.17
CA VAL A 619 -0.32 -21.49 -30.23
C VAL A 619 0.35 -21.20 -28.88
N PRO A 620 -0.14 -21.74 -27.75
CA PRO A 620 0.51 -21.52 -26.46
C PRO A 620 1.99 -21.93 -26.45
N VAL A 621 2.81 -21.16 -25.72
CA VAL A 621 4.18 -21.56 -25.34
C VAL A 621 4.10 -22.85 -24.51
N SER A 622 5.06 -23.76 -24.69
CA SER A 622 5.06 -25.09 -24.05
C SER A 622 6.06 -25.23 -22.90
N ARG A 623 7.14 -24.44 -22.90
CA ARG A 623 8.08 -24.30 -21.78
C ARG A 623 8.96 -23.06 -21.96
N TYR A 624 9.68 -22.69 -20.92
CA TYR A 624 10.78 -21.71 -20.94
C TYR A 624 12.07 -22.39 -20.52
N ARG A 625 13.21 -22.01 -21.12
CA ARG A 625 14.55 -22.47 -20.73
C ARG A 625 15.30 -21.30 -20.13
N ILE A 626 15.89 -21.50 -18.94
CA ILE A 626 16.55 -20.48 -18.15
C ILE A 626 18.06 -20.73 -18.21
N TYR A 627 18.81 -19.69 -18.53
CA TYR A 627 20.25 -19.68 -18.62
C TYR A 627 20.84 -18.76 -17.55
N ARG A 628 21.98 -19.17 -16.98
CA ARG A 628 22.80 -18.40 -16.05
C ARG A 628 24.23 -18.43 -16.56
N ASP A 629 24.80 -17.25 -16.80
CA ASP A 629 26.14 -17.08 -17.34
C ASP A 629 26.35 -17.90 -18.64
N ASP A 630 25.30 -17.87 -19.48
CA ASP A 630 25.09 -18.62 -20.73
C ASP A 630 24.99 -20.17 -20.62
N GLU A 631 25.10 -20.76 -19.43
CA GLU A 631 24.81 -22.20 -19.19
C GLU A 631 23.32 -22.44 -18.82
N GLU A 632 22.73 -23.55 -19.24
CA GLU A 632 21.31 -23.87 -18.98
C GLU A 632 21.10 -24.47 -17.58
N VAL A 633 20.45 -23.71 -16.70
CA VAL A 633 20.26 -24.06 -15.27
C VAL A 633 18.86 -24.59 -14.93
N GLY A 634 17.88 -24.43 -15.82
CA GLY A 634 16.55 -25.01 -15.61
C GLY A 634 15.56 -24.82 -16.76
N GLU A 635 14.43 -25.52 -16.69
CA GLU A 635 13.26 -25.23 -17.52
C GLU A 635 11.98 -25.14 -16.67
N ILE A 636 11.01 -24.34 -17.14
CA ILE A 636 9.64 -24.33 -16.61
C ILE A 636 8.70 -24.76 -17.72
N GLN A 637 7.99 -25.87 -17.51
CA GLN A 637 6.94 -26.32 -18.42
C GLN A 637 5.64 -25.56 -18.15
N THR A 638 4.99 -25.07 -19.20
CA THR A 638 3.63 -24.54 -19.13
C THR A 638 2.62 -25.68 -19.34
N GLY A 639 1.44 -25.54 -18.76
CA GLY A 639 0.44 -26.61 -18.65
C GLY A 639 0.17 -27.40 -19.94
N ARG A 640 0.02 -28.71 -19.80
CA ARG A 640 -0.06 -29.72 -20.87
C ARG A 640 -0.95 -29.28 -22.06
N PRO A 641 -0.49 -29.39 -23.31
CA PRO A 641 -1.31 -29.03 -24.47
C PRO A 641 -2.55 -29.92 -24.55
N ALA A 642 -3.71 -29.29 -24.77
CA ALA A 642 -4.93 -30.01 -25.11
C ALA A 642 -4.74 -30.83 -26.39
N SER A 643 -5.32 -32.04 -26.43
CA SER A 643 -5.26 -32.94 -27.59
C SER A 643 -5.88 -32.30 -28.83
N ALA A 644 -5.33 -32.60 -30.01
CA ALA A 644 -5.71 -31.99 -31.29
C ALA A 644 -7.12 -32.37 -31.82
N ASP A 645 -7.93 -33.06 -31.02
CA ASP A 645 -9.28 -33.52 -31.33
C ASP A 645 -10.30 -32.85 -30.39
N ALA A 646 -10.68 -31.62 -30.73
CA ALA A 646 -11.85 -30.94 -30.17
C ALA A 646 -12.64 -30.31 -31.32
N GLY A 647 -13.97 -30.49 -31.34
CA GLY A 647 -14.82 -30.13 -32.47
C GLY A 647 -14.90 -28.62 -32.73
N ALA A 648 -15.22 -28.25 -33.98
CA ALA A 648 -15.34 -26.85 -34.38
C ALA A 648 -16.47 -26.13 -33.62
N GLY A 649 -16.09 -25.19 -32.75
CA GLY A 649 -16.97 -24.26 -32.05
C GLY A 649 -16.47 -22.82 -32.23
N SER A 650 -17.39 -21.85 -32.18
CA SER A 650 -17.13 -20.42 -32.42
C SER A 650 -15.99 -19.87 -31.57
N GLY A 651 -15.07 -19.12 -32.20
CA GLY A 651 -13.90 -18.60 -31.53
C GLY A 651 -14.16 -17.32 -30.73
N SER A 652 -13.38 -17.15 -29.67
CA SER A 652 -12.84 -15.86 -29.28
C SER A 652 -11.31 -15.93 -29.44
N PRO A 653 -10.61 -14.84 -29.77
CA PRO A 653 -9.16 -14.84 -29.72
C PRO A 653 -8.71 -15.02 -28.26
N ALA A 654 -7.65 -15.79 -28.06
CA ALA A 654 -7.00 -15.94 -26.76
C ALA A 654 -5.61 -15.28 -26.80
N PRO A 655 -5.54 -13.93 -26.83
CA PRO A 655 -4.28 -13.24 -26.60
C PRO A 655 -3.81 -13.52 -25.16
N CYS A 656 -2.51 -13.51 -24.93
CA CYS A 656 -1.91 -13.93 -23.66
C CYS A 656 -1.99 -12.84 -22.56
N LEU A 657 -3.15 -12.18 -22.44
CA LEU A 657 -3.38 -11.03 -21.56
C LEU A 657 -3.56 -11.40 -20.07
N TRP A 658 -3.76 -12.68 -19.75
CA TRP A 658 -3.96 -13.15 -18.39
C TRP A 658 -3.14 -14.42 -18.12
N HIS A 659 -1.89 -14.24 -17.73
CA HIS A 659 -1.08 -15.27 -17.09
C HIS A 659 -0.27 -14.61 -15.97
N PRO A 660 -0.18 -15.20 -14.76
CA PRO A 660 0.67 -14.65 -13.70
C PRO A 660 2.14 -14.59 -14.14
N ARG A 661 2.88 -13.64 -13.56
CA ARG A 661 4.33 -13.50 -13.72
C ARG A 661 4.98 -14.86 -13.51
N LEU A 662 5.65 -15.37 -14.55
CA LEU A 662 6.34 -16.65 -14.48
C LEU A 662 7.62 -16.43 -13.68
N GLN A 663 7.84 -17.22 -12.63
CA GLN A 663 9.03 -17.09 -11.77
C GLN A 663 9.84 -18.39 -11.73
N TRP A 664 11.16 -18.26 -11.58
CA TRP A 664 12.08 -19.37 -11.32
C TRP A 664 13.06 -18.99 -10.22
N THR A 665 13.42 -19.95 -9.37
CA THR A 665 14.36 -19.75 -8.25
C THR A 665 15.59 -20.63 -8.45
N ASP A 666 16.74 -20.00 -8.65
CA ASP A 666 18.04 -20.66 -8.56
C ASP A 666 18.37 -20.93 -7.08
N THR A 667 18.95 -22.10 -6.80
CA THR A 667 19.48 -22.49 -5.48
C THR A 667 20.92 -23.03 -5.54
N GLY A 668 21.53 -23.02 -6.73
CA GLY A 668 22.94 -23.33 -6.98
C GLY A 668 23.79 -22.07 -7.12
N VAL A 669 23.45 -21.01 -6.40
CA VAL A 669 24.20 -19.74 -6.32
C VAL A 669 25.15 -19.73 -5.12
N ILE A 670 26.14 -18.83 -5.12
CA ILE A 670 27.18 -18.73 -4.10
C ILE A 670 27.17 -17.32 -3.49
N GLU A 671 27.20 -17.22 -2.15
CA GLU A 671 27.12 -15.94 -1.45
C GLU A 671 28.25 -14.97 -1.86
N GLY A 672 27.87 -13.79 -2.34
CA GLY A 672 28.78 -12.73 -2.79
C GLY A 672 29.13 -12.76 -4.28
N GLU A 673 28.82 -13.84 -5.02
CA GLU A 673 29.06 -13.91 -6.45
C GLU A 673 27.97 -13.20 -7.28
N ASN A 674 28.32 -12.77 -8.49
CA ASN A 674 27.40 -12.12 -9.43
C ASN A 674 26.97 -13.12 -10.50
N PHE A 675 25.69 -13.10 -10.87
CA PHE A 675 25.08 -14.03 -11.83
C PHE A 675 24.27 -13.26 -12.88
N ARG A 676 24.39 -13.67 -14.14
CA ARG A 676 23.68 -13.07 -15.30
C ARG A 676 22.66 -14.05 -15.86
N TYR A 677 21.37 -13.74 -15.72
CA TYR A 677 20.28 -14.59 -16.20
C TYR A 677 19.71 -14.13 -17.55
N THR A 678 19.44 -15.08 -18.44
CA THR A 678 18.61 -14.90 -19.64
C THR A 678 17.64 -16.08 -19.78
N LEU A 679 16.61 -15.95 -20.62
CA LEU A 679 15.71 -17.07 -20.92
C LEU A 679 15.09 -17.02 -22.31
N THR A 680 14.59 -18.16 -22.79
CA THR A 680 13.91 -18.32 -24.08
C THR A 680 12.54 -18.97 -23.91
N ALA A 681 11.60 -18.64 -24.80
CA ALA A 681 10.32 -19.31 -24.92
C ALA A 681 10.41 -20.46 -25.92
N CYS A 682 9.82 -21.61 -25.61
CA CYS A 682 9.88 -22.82 -26.42
C CYS A 682 8.50 -23.39 -26.75
N ARG A 683 8.30 -23.76 -28.02
CA ARG A 683 7.11 -24.43 -28.55
C ARG A 683 7.51 -25.74 -29.23
N GLY A 684 7.53 -26.82 -28.46
CA GLY A 684 8.08 -28.11 -28.90
C GLY A 684 9.58 -27.98 -29.24
N PRO A 685 10.00 -28.26 -30.49
CA PRO A 685 11.39 -28.08 -30.94
C PRO A 685 11.73 -26.64 -31.37
N LEU A 686 10.74 -25.73 -31.45
CA LEU A 686 10.98 -24.33 -31.81
C LEU A 686 11.31 -23.50 -30.55
N GLN A 687 12.28 -22.60 -30.66
CA GLN A 687 12.78 -21.76 -29.58
C GLN A 687 12.84 -20.30 -30.07
N SER A 688 12.57 -19.34 -29.19
CA SER A 688 12.71 -17.90 -29.46
C SER A 688 14.17 -17.44 -29.42
N ASP A 689 14.41 -16.20 -29.84
CA ASP A 689 15.59 -15.45 -29.38
C ASP A 689 15.60 -15.33 -27.84
N ALA A 690 16.78 -15.10 -27.26
CA ALA A 690 16.93 -14.81 -25.84
C ALA A 690 16.24 -13.51 -25.41
N SER A 691 15.89 -13.45 -24.13
CA SER A 691 15.46 -12.23 -23.46
C SER A 691 16.58 -11.19 -23.33
N GLU A 692 16.22 -9.99 -22.90
CA GLU A 692 17.17 -9.11 -22.19
C GLU A 692 17.79 -9.87 -21.00
N ALA A 693 19.03 -9.53 -20.64
CA ALA A 693 19.72 -10.13 -19.50
C ALA A 693 19.47 -9.34 -18.21
N VAL A 694 19.42 -10.03 -17.07
CA VAL A 694 19.40 -9.40 -15.75
C VAL A 694 20.58 -9.89 -14.91
N GLU A 695 21.25 -8.96 -14.22
CA GLU A 695 22.44 -9.23 -13.40
C GLU A 695 22.13 -8.94 -11.92
N THR A 696 22.64 -9.79 -11.03
CA THR A 696 22.39 -9.72 -9.58
C THR A 696 23.53 -10.34 -8.78
N THR A 697 23.53 -10.15 -7.46
CA THR A 697 24.49 -10.74 -6.52
C THR A 697 23.73 -11.58 -5.50
N ALA A 698 24.10 -12.84 -5.30
CA ALA A 698 23.49 -13.68 -4.27
C ALA A 698 23.97 -13.22 -2.88
N ALA A 699 23.16 -12.42 -2.17
CA ALA A 699 23.50 -11.88 -0.86
C ALA A 699 22.25 -11.74 0.01
N ASN A 700 22.39 -11.90 1.33
CA ASN A 700 21.28 -11.73 2.26
C ASN A 700 20.68 -10.31 2.17
N PRO A 701 19.34 -10.16 2.07
CA PRO A 701 18.73 -8.86 1.84
C PRO A 701 18.88 -7.96 3.07
N LEU A 702 19.36 -6.73 2.85
CA LEU A 702 19.53 -5.72 3.89
C LEU A 702 18.24 -5.56 4.72
N VAL A 703 18.31 -5.89 6.01
CA VAL A 703 17.21 -5.60 6.94
C VAL A 703 17.26 -4.12 7.29
N VAL A 704 16.44 -3.34 6.59
CA VAL A 704 16.27 -1.90 6.78
C VAL A 704 15.98 -1.59 8.26
N PRO A 705 16.85 -0.83 8.96
CA PRO A 705 16.65 -0.40 10.34
C PRO A 705 15.34 0.37 10.53
N ARG A 706 14.70 0.24 11.69
CA ARG A 706 13.49 1.02 12.04
C ARG A 706 13.56 1.55 13.47
N LEU A 707 12.75 2.58 13.75
CA LEU A 707 12.65 3.17 15.10
C LEU A 707 12.01 2.16 16.06
N GLY A 708 12.73 1.76 17.11
CA GLY A 708 12.22 0.86 18.14
C GLY A 708 12.01 -0.60 17.72
N ASP A 709 12.80 -1.11 16.78
CA ASP A 709 12.71 -2.51 16.29
C ASP A 709 13.43 -3.54 17.18
N GLY A 710 13.91 -3.13 18.36
CA GLY A 710 14.62 -3.99 19.31
C GLY A 710 16.06 -4.37 18.94
N ARG A 711 16.60 -3.87 17.81
CA ARG A 711 17.96 -4.25 17.35
C ARG A 711 19.04 -3.37 17.98
N PRO A 712 20.28 -3.89 18.18
CA PRO A 712 21.39 -3.15 18.77
C PRO A 712 22.04 -2.18 17.77
N HIS A 713 21.22 -1.31 17.16
CA HIS A 713 21.64 -0.41 16.10
C HIS A 713 22.72 0.58 16.56
N VAL A 714 23.74 0.71 15.71
CA VAL A 714 24.82 1.70 15.79
C VAL A 714 24.95 2.38 14.43
N MET A 715 25.05 3.70 14.44
CA MET A 715 25.32 4.55 13.28
C MET A 715 26.78 5.01 13.29
N LEU A 716 27.38 5.14 12.11
CA LEU A 716 28.63 5.85 11.88
C LEU A 716 28.35 7.03 10.96
N GLN A 717 28.63 8.24 11.41
CA GLN A 717 28.80 9.39 10.52
C GLN A 717 30.11 9.20 9.76
N ALA A 718 30.01 8.78 8.51
CA ALA A 718 31.14 8.36 7.67
C ALA A 718 31.78 9.52 6.90
N PHE A 719 31.82 10.71 7.51
CA PHE A 719 32.47 11.93 6.98
C PHE A 719 32.70 12.95 8.09
N HIS A 720 33.60 13.89 7.83
CA HIS A 720 33.84 15.09 8.62
C HIS A 720 33.82 16.33 7.70
N TRP A 721 33.84 17.54 8.26
CA TRP A 721 33.74 18.78 7.47
C TRP A 721 34.73 18.82 6.28
N GLY A 722 36.02 18.60 6.54
CA GLY A 722 37.05 18.58 5.48
C GLY A 722 37.04 17.40 4.48
N SER A 723 36.09 16.46 4.56
CA SER A 723 36.08 15.25 3.71
C SER A 723 35.89 15.57 2.21
N CYS A 724 35.18 16.66 1.90
CA CYS A 724 34.98 17.20 0.55
C CYS A 724 36.24 17.79 -0.12
N HIS A 725 37.40 17.75 0.55
CA HIS A 725 38.64 18.35 0.08
C HIS A 725 39.76 17.33 -0.18
N VAL A 726 39.53 16.02 -0.02
CA VAL A 726 40.60 15.00 -0.16
C VAL A 726 41.25 15.01 -1.54
N ARG A 727 40.46 14.91 -2.63
CA ARG A 727 40.97 15.04 -4.01
C ARG A 727 41.72 16.36 -4.25
N GLY A 728 41.31 17.44 -3.57
CA GLY A 728 41.94 18.75 -3.66
C GLY A 728 43.27 18.91 -2.91
N ARG A 729 43.68 17.93 -2.10
CA ARG A 729 44.93 17.95 -1.30
C ARG A 729 46.06 17.13 -1.92
N GLY A 730 45.91 16.67 -3.17
CA GLY A 730 46.93 15.90 -3.88
C GLY A 730 46.96 14.41 -3.54
N GLY A 731 45.83 13.85 -3.11
CA GLY A 731 45.64 12.40 -3.01
C GLY A 731 44.75 11.88 -4.14
N ASP A 732 45.13 10.74 -4.73
CA ASP A 732 44.43 10.15 -5.89
C ASP A 732 43.04 9.54 -5.55
N SER A 733 42.70 9.43 -4.26
CA SER A 733 41.45 8.82 -3.79
C SER A 733 40.33 9.83 -3.56
N SER A 734 39.09 9.43 -3.86
CA SER A 734 37.89 10.15 -3.43
C SER A 734 37.50 9.81 -1.98
N TRP A 735 36.57 10.58 -1.39
CA TRP A 735 36.06 10.26 -0.06
C TRP A 735 35.29 8.93 -0.07
N TYR A 736 34.47 8.70 -1.10
CA TYR A 736 33.78 7.41 -1.27
C TYR A 736 34.77 6.24 -1.41
N SER A 737 35.92 6.45 -2.07
CA SER A 737 36.99 5.44 -2.14
C SER A 737 37.60 5.12 -0.78
N ILE A 738 37.77 6.11 0.10
CA ILE A 738 38.23 5.92 1.49
C ILE A 738 37.19 5.16 2.31
N VAL A 739 35.92 5.55 2.23
CA VAL A 739 34.83 4.85 2.95
C VAL A 739 34.74 3.38 2.52
N LEU A 740 34.91 3.08 1.22
CA LEU A 740 34.89 1.71 0.68
C LEU A 740 36.00 0.81 1.25
N GLN A 741 37.18 1.38 1.52
CA GLN A 741 38.35 0.69 2.08
C GLN A 741 38.19 0.35 3.57
N HIS A 742 37.46 1.17 4.33
CA HIS A 742 37.23 0.95 5.77
C HIS A 742 35.92 0.21 6.08
N LEU A 743 35.09 -0.08 5.07
CA LEU A 743 33.73 -0.60 5.26
C LEU A 743 33.69 -1.98 5.92
N ASP A 744 34.69 -2.82 5.68
CA ASP A 744 34.80 -4.15 6.29
C ASP A 744 35.03 -4.03 7.81
N THR A 745 36.00 -3.19 8.23
CA THR A 745 36.34 -2.93 9.63
C THR A 745 35.16 -2.41 10.46
N VAL A 746 34.28 -1.60 9.87
CA VAL A 746 33.10 -1.07 10.59
C VAL A 746 31.95 -2.08 10.62
N THR A 747 31.81 -2.90 9.58
CA THR A 747 30.86 -4.02 9.56
C THR A 747 31.24 -5.06 10.62
N GLU A 748 32.52 -5.45 10.69
CA GLU A 748 33.08 -6.34 11.72
C GLU A 748 33.00 -5.79 13.16
N ALA A 749 32.74 -4.49 13.32
CA ALA A 749 32.47 -3.89 14.63
C ALA A 749 31.01 -4.09 15.04
N GLY A 750 30.10 -4.26 14.08
CA GLY A 750 28.65 -4.21 14.26
C GLY A 750 28.03 -2.83 13.99
N VAL A 751 28.66 -1.98 13.17
CA VAL A 751 27.99 -0.79 12.63
C VAL A 751 26.89 -1.24 11.66
N SER A 752 25.68 -0.73 11.88
CA SER A 752 24.48 -1.13 11.12
C SER A 752 23.92 -0.03 10.22
N MET A 753 24.38 1.21 10.39
CA MET A 753 23.97 2.39 9.63
C MET A 753 25.18 3.24 9.29
N LEU A 754 25.29 3.64 8.02
CA LEU A 754 26.41 4.41 7.47
C LEU A 754 25.90 5.75 6.95
N TRP A 755 26.00 6.82 7.76
CA TRP A 755 25.59 8.16 7.36
C TRP A 755 26.65 8.79 6.47
N LEU A 756 26.30 8.87 5.19
CA LEU A 756 27.10 9.47 4.12
C LEU A 756 26.72 10.95 3.97
N PRO A 757 27.63 11.81 3.52
CA PRO A 757 27.35 13.24 3.31
C PRO A 757 26.32 13.45 2.19
N PRO A 758 25.75 14.67 2.04
CA PRO A 758 24.80 14.97 0.97
C PRO A 758 25.39 14.58 -0.40
N PRO A 759 24.76 13.65 -1.15
CA PRO A 759 25.39 13.02 -2.31
C PRO A 759 25.24 13.84 -3.60
N CYS A 760 24.37 14.85 -3.58
CA CYS A 760 23.99 15.61 -4.77
C CYS A 760 25.01 16.70 -5.13
N GLN A 761 24.97 17.16 -6.38
CA GLN A 761 25.71 18.34 -6.80
C GLN A 761 25.23 19.57 -6.01
N SER A 762 26.19 20.32 -5.46
CA SER A 762 25.97 21.52 -4.64
C SER A 762 26.73 22.72 -5.21
N ALA A 763 26.27 23.93 -4.85
CA ALA A 763 27.00 25.17 -5.07
C ALA A 763 28.17 25.34 -4.08
N ASP A 764 28.18 24.56 -2.99
CA ASP A 764 29.25 24.49 -1.99
C ASP A 764 29.94 23.12 -2.00
N ALA A 765 31.13 23.03 -1.40
CA ALA A 765 31.90 21.77 -1.39
C ALA A 765 31.31 20.69 -0.47
N HIS A 766 30.58 21.04 0.59
CA HIS A 766 30.13 20.13 1.65
C HIS A 766 28.77 19.48 1.34
N GLY A 767 28.12 19.88 0.24
CA GLY A 767 26.86 19.30 -0.22
C GLY A 767 25.58 19.96 0.34
N TYR A 768 25.73 20.92 1.26
CA TYR A 768 24.62 21.56 1.96
C TYR A 768 23.95 22.70 1.20
N LEU A 769 24.48 23.17 0.06
CA LEU A 769 23.79 24.11 -0.84
C LEU A 769 23.40 23.44 -2.19
N PRO A 770 22.57 22.37 -2.18
CA PRO A 770 22.32 21.52 -3.35
C PRO A 770 21.71 22.31 -4.52
N SER A 771 22.13 21.98 -5.74
CA SER A 771 21.63 22.57 -7.00
C SER A 771 21.06 21.52 -7.95
N GLY A 772 21.80 20.44 -8.19
CA GLY A 772 21.40 19.32 -9.05
C GLY A 772 20.90 18.12 -8.24
N TRP A 773 19.60 18.04 -7.97
CA TRP A 773 19.00 16.96 -7.15
C TRP A 773 19.25 15.55 -7.72
N TYR A 774 19.10 15.36 -9.04
CA TYR A 774 19.38 14.06 -9.71
C TYR A 774 20.84 13.87 -10.14
N ASN A 775 21.73 14.83 -9.84
CA ASN A 775 23.14 14.75 -10.17
C ASN A 775 23.93 14.29 -8.93
N LEU A 776 24.56 13.12 -8.99
CA LEU A 776 25.31 12.50 -7.87
C LEU A 776 26.83 12.60 -8.01
N ASP A 777 27.32 13.43 -8.94
CA ASP A 777 28.75 13.77 -9.01
C ASP A 777 29.02 14.96 -8.08
N SER A 778 29.62 14.68 -6.91
CA SER A 778 29.87 15.64 -5.83
C SER A 778 31.36 15.76 -5.50
N ASN A 779 31.70 16.69 -4.61
CA ASN A 779 33.07 16.85 -4.11
C ASN A 779 33.59 15.63 -3.32
N TYR A 780 32.70 14.73 -2.88
CA TYR A 780 33.06 13.50 -2.19
C TYR A 780 33.46 12.37 -3.15
N GLY A 781 33.02 12.42 -4.40
CA GLY A 781 33.31 11.43 -5.43
C GLY A 781 32.27 11.42 -6.56
N SER A 782 32.46 10.56 -7.55
CA SER A 782 31.48 10.42 -8.65
C SER A 782 30.30 9.52 -8.28
N ARG A 783 29.22 9.59 -9.07
CA ARG A 783 28.05 8.69 -8.98
C ARG A 783 28.47 7.23 -8.93
N GLU A 784 29.45 6.82 -9.75
CA GLU A 784 29.95 5.44 -9.75
C GLU A 784 30.64 5.03 -8.45
N GLU A 785 31.42 5.92 -7.84
CA GLU A 785 32.10 5.64 -6.57
C GLU A 785 31.10 5.58 -5.42
N LEU A 786 30.10 6.46 -5.42
CA LEU A 786 28.98 6.42 -4.48
C LEU A 786 28.23 5.09 -4.60
N LEU A 787 27.81 4.68 -5.80
CA LEU A 787 27.08 3.43 -6.03
C LEU A 787 27.89 2.19 -5.61
N LYS A 788 29.23 2.22 -5.72
CA LYS A 788 30.10 1.15 -5.20
C LYS A 788 30.04 1.06 -3.66
N VAL A 789 30.06 2.19 -2.95
CA VAL A 789 29.86 2.23 -1.48
C VAL A 789 28.46 1.76 -1.10
N LEU A 790 27.43 2.26 -1.78
CA LEU A 790 26.03 1.90 -1.51
C LEU A 790 25.78 0.40 -1.76
N LYS A 791 26.28 -0.18 -2.86
CA LYS A 791 26.18 -1.63 -3.11
C LYS A 791 26.89 -2.43 -2.02
N LYS A 792 28.17 -2.14 -1.74
CA LYS A 792 28.97 -2.91 -0.77
C LYS A 792 28.34 -2.88 0.64
N ALA A 793 27.90 -1.70 1.09
CA ALA A 793 27.23 -1.54 2.39
C ALA A 793 25.97 -2.41 2.50
N ARG A 794 25.11 -2.37 1.46
CA ARG A 794 23.87 -3.18 1.42
C ARG A 794 24.15 -4.69 1.47
N THR A 795 25.10 -5.18 0.67
CA THR A 795 25.49 -6.61 0.71
C THR A 795 26.12 -7.02 2.04
N GLN A 796 26.71 -6.08 2.78
CA GLN A 796 27.28 -6.29 4.12
C GLN A 796 26.25 -6.06 5.26
N GLY A 797 24.97 -5.88 4.95
CA GLY A 797 23.92 -5.67 5.96
C GLY A 797 23.95 -4.30 6.64
N VAL A 798 24.74 -3.35 6.13
CA VAL A 798 24.84 -1.98 6.63
C VAL A 798 23.93 -1.07 5.82
N ALA A 799 23.00 -0.37 6.46
CA ALA A 799 22.08 0.54 5.79
C ALA A 799 22.74 1.91 5.50
N PRO A 800 22.85 2.35 4.23
CA PRO A 800 23.31 3.70 3.94
C PRO A 800 22.25 4.72 4.36
N VAL A 801 22.64 5.67 5.21
CA VAL A 801 21.80 6.78 5.64
C VAL A 801 22.09 7.97 4.73
N LEU A 802 21.07 8.44 4.00
CA LEU A 802 21.11 9.61 3.16
C LEU A 802 21.07 10.88 4.01
N ASP A 803 21.98 11.81 3.77
CA ASP A 803 21.81 13.19 4.23
C ASP A 803 20.88 13.96 3.27
N LEU A 804 19.68 14.31 3.74
CA LEU A 804 18.59 14.84 2.93
C LEU A 804 18.42 16.35 3.14
N VAL A 805 19.08 17.13 2.28
CA VAL A 805 18.97 18.58 2.20
C VAL A 805 17.79 18.98 1.32
N ALA A 806 16.60 19.01 1.92
CA ALA A 806 15.34 19.28 1.21
C ALA A 806 14.78 20.71 1.40
N ASN A 807 15.18 21.45 2.45
CA ASN A 807 14.59 22.76 2.78
C ASN A 807 14.82 23.84 1.70
N HIS A 808 15.99 23.80 1.07
CA HIS A 808 16.50 24.88 0.23
C HIS A 808 17.28 24.30 -0.95
N ARG A 809 17.36 25.05 -2.06
CA ARG A 809 18.05 24.62 -3.28
C ARG A 809 18.62 25.84 -4.02
N CYS A 810 19.90 25.78 -4.39
CA CYS A 810 20.54 26.79 -5.22
C CYS A 810 20.08 26.67 -6.68
N ALA A 811 19.77 27.81 -7.30
CA ALA A 811 19.43 27.89 -8.71
C ALA A 811 20.67 27.82 -9.61
N ASP A 812 20.53 27.26 -10.81
CA ASP A 812 21.63 27.12 -11.80
C ASP A 812 22.05 28.47 -12.42
N ALA A 813 21.19 29.49 -12.38
CA ALA A 813 21.49 30.82 -12.90
C ALA A 813 20.68 31.95 -12.24
N GLN A 814 21.16 33.18 -12.45
CA GLN A 814 20.43 34.42 -12.20
C GLN A 814 19.37 34.68 -13.28
N ASP A 815 18.30 35.37 -12.91
CA ASP A 815 17.32 35.94 -13.84
C ASP A 815 17.78 37.29 -14.43
N GLU A 816 16.93 37.91 -15.24
CA GLU A 816 17.16 39.24 -15.84
C GLU A 816 17.39 40.38 -14.81
N LYS A 817 17.10 40.13 -13.53
CA LYS A 817 17.23 41.09 -12.41
C LYS A 817 18.45 40.77 -11.53
N GLY A 818 19.19 39.71 -11.82
CA GLY A 818 20.33 39.25 -11.03
C GLY A 818 19.98 38.33 -9.85
N GLU A 819 18.72 37.90 -9.72
CA GLU A 819 18.28 37.03 -8.62
C GLU A 819 18.50 35.55 -8.98
N TRP A 820 19.26 34.80 -8.17
CA TRP A 820 19.53 33.36 -8.36
C TRP A 820 18.24 32.54 -8.22
N SER A 821 17.56 32.31 -9.34
CA SER A 821 16.17 31.83 -9.36
C SER A 821 15.76 31.03 -10.60
N VAL A 822 16.72 30.79 -11.52
CA VAL A 822 16.51 30.01 -12.74
C VAL A 822 17.07 28.61 -12.54
N TYR A 823 16.19 27.62 -12.38
CA TYR A 823 16.56 26.21 -12.28
C TYR A 823 16.49 25.58 -13.68
N ARG A 824 17.58 24.97 -14.11
CA ARG A 824 17.75 24.30 -15.41
C ARG A 824 17.91 22.79 -15.26
N GLN A 825 18.37 22.33 -14.09
CA GLN A 825 18.41 20.92 -13.75
C GLN A 825 17.07 20.45 -13.18
N GLU A 826 16.68 19.22 -13.49
CA GLU A 826 15.45 18.64 -12.94
C GLU A 826 15.51 18.50 -11.40
N PRO A 827 14.40 18.71 -10.67
CA PRO A 827 13.10 19.21 -11.17
C PRO A 827 13.19 20.68 -11.64
N SER A 828 12.72 20.97 -12.85
CA SER A 828 12.80 22.32 -13.43
C SER A 828 11.77 23.28 -12.82
N TRP A 829 12.25 24.37 -12.22
CA TRP A 829 11.46 25.28 -11.38
C TRP A 829 11.67 26.77 -11.74
N GLY A 830 10.73 27.61 -11.30
CA GLY A 830 10.86 29.07 -11.31
C GLY A 830 10.57 29.67 -9.94
N LYS A 831 10.39 30.99 -9.85
CA LYS A 831 10.19 31.71 -8.58
C LYS A 831 8.96 31.26 -7.78
N TRP A 832 7.97 30.65 -8.43
CA TRP A 832 6.82 29.99 -7.77
C TRP A 832 7.21 28.88 -6.78
N ALA A 833 8.41 28.28 -6.93
CA ALA A 833 8.95 27.27 -6.04
C ALA A 833 9.59 27.86 -4.77
N ILE A 834 9.88 29.17 -4.75
CA ILE A 834 10.61 29.86 -3.69
C ILE A 834 9.62 30.60 -2.80
N CYS A 835 9.81 30.53 -1.49
CA CYS A 835 8.99 31.25 -0.50
C CYS A 835 9.01 32.77 -0.74
N SER A 836 7.85 33.43 -0.76
CA SER A 836 7.75 34.89 -0.99
C SER A 836 8.29 35.77 0.16
N ASN A 837 8.71 35.16 1.27
CA ASN A 837 9.45 35.80 2.37
C ASN A 837 10.91 35.31 2.48
N ASP A 838 11.46 34.72 1.42
CA ASP A 838 12.88 34.39 1.33
C ASP A 838 13.76 35.66 1.47
N PRO A 839 14.88 35.62 2.20
CA PRO A 839 15.70 36.80 2.46
C PRO A 839 16.59 37.24 1.28
N ASN A 840 16.75 36.41 0.24
CA ASN A 840 17.70 36.61 -0.85
C ASN A 840 17.04 36.78 -2.23
N VAL A 841 15.90 36.12 -2.46
CA VAL A 841 15.21 36.07 -3.76
C VAL A 841 13.75 36.45 -3.59
N ARG A 842 13.17 37.19 -4.55
CA ARG A 842 11.74 37.52 -4.54
C ARG A 842 10.92 36.32 -4.99
N GLY A 843 10.70 35.37 -4.09
CA GLY A 843 9.85 34.22 -4.34
C GLY A 843 8.40 34.60 -4.67
N GLU A 844 7.75 33.75 -5.47
CA GLU A 844 6.34 33.87 -5.85
C GLU A 844 5.48 32.77 -5.20
N GLY A 845 6.11 31.80 -4.54
CA GLY A 845 5.45 30.80 -3.70
C GLY A 845 4.90 31.40 -2.40
N ARG A 846 4.23 30.59 -1.59
CA ARG A 846 3.66 31.03 -0.30
C ARG A 846 4.77 31.40 0.70
N PRO A 847 4.52 32.31 1.65
CA PRO A 847 5.50 32.65 2.68
C PRO A 847 5.68 31.47 3.64
N SER A 848 6.92 31.19 4.02
CA SER A 848 7.23 30.20 5.06
C SER A 848 6.82 30.72 6.43
N ASN A 849 6.22 29.85 7.24
CA ASN A 849 5.97 30.08 8.68
C ASN A 849 7.09 29.48 9.56
N PHE A 850 8.21 29.10 8.95
CA PHE A 850 9.35 28.39 9.53
C PHE A 850 10.64 29.20 9.34
N GLU A 851 11.79 28.72 9.80
CA GLU A 851 13.05 29.48 9.67
C GLU A 851 13.59 29.45 8.23
N ASN A 852 13.73 30.62 7.60
CA ASN A 852 14.33 30.73 6.27
C ASN A 852 15.86 30.85 6.37
N ILE A 853 16.59 29.94 5.72
CA ILE A 853 18.05 29.99 5.63
C ILE A 853 18.51 31.23 4.84
N LYS A 854 19.66 31.79 5.20
CA LYS A 854 20.17 33.07 4.67
C LYS A 854 21.12 32.93 3.48
N TYR A 855 21.40 31.72 3.00
CA TYR A 855 22.48 31.47 2.02
C TYR A 855 22.01 30.82 0.72
N ALA A 856 20.75 30.39 0.63
CA ALA A 856 20.14 29.80 -0.56
C ALA A 856 18.62 30.06 -0.57
N PRO A 857 17.95 29.93 -1.74
CA PRO A 857 16.49 30.00 -1.83
C PRO A 857 15.78 28.90 -1.03
N ASN A 858 14.83 29.30 -0.18
CA ASN A 858 13.98 28.42 0.62
C ASN A 858 12.76 27.95 -0.20
N LEU A 859 12.44 26.65 -0.15
CA LEU A 859 11.40 26.05 -0.98
C LEU A 859 10.00 26.12 -0.34
N ASP A 860 8.99 26.45 -1.16
CA ASP A 860 7.59 26.41 -0.74
C ASP A 860 7.07 24.96 -0.63
N HIS A 861 7.39 24.32 0.49
CA HIS A 861 6.90 23.00 0.85
C HIS A 861 5.36 22.94 1.08
N SER A 862 4.63 24.06 1.02
CA SER A 862 3.16 24.05 0.98
C SER A 862 2.60 23.87 -0.43
N ASN A 863 3.44 24.01 -1.47
CA ASN A 863 3.07 23.76 -2.87
C ASN A 863 3.02 22.25 -3.17
N PRO A 864 1.90 21.71 -3.67
CA PRO A 864 1.76 20.28 -3.99
C PRO A 864 2.80 19.75 -4.99
N GLN A 865 3.28 20.58 -5.93
CA GLN A 865 4.29 20.17 -6.90
C GLN A 865 5.64 19.93 -6.23
N ILE A 866 6.11 20.86 -5.39
CA ILE A 866 7.35 20.70 -4.60
C ILE A 866 7.29 19.44 -3.74
N GLN A 867 6.12 19.14 -3.16
CA GLN A 867 5.93 17.89 -2.42
C GLN A 867 5.96 16.63 -3.30
N ALA A 868 5.43 16.68 -4.52
CA ALA A 868 5.49 15.58 -5.47
C ALA A 868 6.93 15.34 -5.95
N ASP A 869 7.62 16.41 -6.36
CA ASP A 869 9.02 16.39 -6.80
C ASP A 869 9.95 15.85 -5.71
N THR A 870 9.79 16.31 -4.47
CA THR A 870 10.55 15.81 -3.31
C THR A 870 10.31 14.31 -3.08
N ARG A 871 9.06 13.83 -3.21
CA ARG A 871 8.75 12.39 -3.06
C ARG A 871 9.34 11.55 -4.20
N SER A 872 9.29 12.04 -5.45
CA SER A 872 9.88 11.36 -6.61
C SER A 872 11.40 11.24 -6.48
N TRP A 873 12.07 12.34 -6.10
CA TRP A 873 13.52 12.38 -5.86
C TRP A 873 13.94 11.45 -4.71
N LEU A 874 13.24 11.50 -3.58
CA LEU A 874 13.52 10.64 -2.43
C LEU A 874 13.28 9.15 -2.74
N SER A 875 12.21 8.85 -3.50
CA SER A 875 11.90 7.50 -3.99
C SER A 875 12.99 6.95 -4.91
N TRP A 876 13.54 7.78 -5.79
CA TRP A 876 14.68 7.43 -6.64
C TRP A 876 15.96 7.16 -5.81
N LEU A 877 16.30 8.03 -4.85
CA LEU A 877 17.45 7.83 -3.96
C LEU A 877 17.33 6.55 -3.10
N CYS A 878 16.11 6.18 -2.68
CA CYS A 878 15.83 4.95 -1.92
C CYS A 878 15.52 3.72 -2.80
N SER A 879 15.56 3.86 -4.12
CA SER A 879 15.30 2.76 -5.06
C SER A 879 16.41 1.71 -5.08
N ARG A 880 16.21 0.58 -5.77
CA ARG A 880 17.30 -0.37 -6.06
C ARG A 880 18.38 0.20 -7.00
N GLU A 881 18.13 1.30 -7.72
CA GLU A 881 19.12 1.93 -8.61
C GLU A 881 20.21 2.68 -7.82
N VAL A 882 19.82 3.42 -6.77
CA VAL A 882 20.75 4.20 -5.95
C VAL A 882 21.07 3.49 -4.63
N GLY A 883 20.06 3.05 -3.89
CA GLY A 883 20.25 2.12 -2.76
C GLY A 883 20.41 2.74 -1.37
N PHE A 884 20.03 3.99 -1.13
CA PHE A 884 19.89 4.47 0.26
C PHE A 884 18.79 3.69 1.01
N ALA A 885 18.93 3.58 2.33
CA ALA A 885 18.07 2.72 3.16
C ALA A 885 17.64 3.33 4.50
N ALA A 886 18.16 4.50 4.85
CA ALA A 886 17.80 5.28 6.04
C ALA A 886 18.02 6.78 5.75
N LEU A 887 17.53 7.67 6.62
CA LEU A 887 17.50 9.12 6.36
C LEU A 887 18.06 9.93 7.56
N ARG A 888 18.88 10.95 7.28
CA ARG A 888 19.19 12.08 8.16
C ARG A 888 18.59 13.32 7.51
N LEU A 889 17.69 13.99 8.21
CA LEU A 889 16.99 15.18 7.70
C LEU A 889 17.75 16.43 8.12
N ASP A 890 18.16 17.21 7.13
CA ASP A 890 18.85 18.49 7.30
C ASP A 890 17.89 19.64 7.64
N TYR A 891 18.39 20.63 8.37
CA TYR A 891 17.76 21.93 8.67
C TYR A 891 16.23 21.86 8.90
N VAL A 892 15.81 20.92 9.75
CA VAL A 892 14.41 20.50 9.88
C VAL A 892 13.46 21.56 10.44
N ILE A 893 14.02 22.67 10.93
CA ILE A 893 13.30 23.84 11.46
C ILE A 893 12.77 24.78 10.38
N GLY A 894 13.17 24.61 9.11
CA GLY A 894 12.74 25.44 7.97
C GLY A 894 11.45 24.97 7.26
N TYR A 895 10.91 23.79 7.59
CA TYR A 895 9.67 23.28 7.03
C TYR A 895 8.93 22.32 7.97
N CYS A 896 7.70 21.93 7.62
CA CYS A 896 6.77 21.26 8.54
C CYS A 896 7.21 19.83 8.95
N PRO A 897 7.35 19.52 10.26
CA PRO A 897 7.67 18.18 10.75
C PRO A 897 6.64 17.11 10.35
N GLY A 898 5.36 17.51 10.27
CA GLY A 898 4.28 16.63 9.82
C GLY A 898 4.34 16.30 8.32
N LEU A 899 5.11 17.05 7.52
CA LEU A 899 5.40 16.76 6.10
C LEU A 899 6.71 15.98 5.95
N GLN A 900 7.73 16.29 6.77
CA GLN A 900 8.95 15.48 6.90
C GLN A 900 8.60 14.01 7.20
N ALA A 901 7.68 13.78 8.14
CA ALA A 901 7.12 12.46 8.41
C ALA A 901 6.48 11.80 7.18
N GLN A 902 5.77 12.55 6.34
CA GLN A 902 5.15 12.03 5.11
C GLN A 902 6.17 11.69 4.01
N TYR A 903 7.28 12.43 3.93
CA TYR A 903 8.40 12.07 3.04
C TYR A 903 9.04 10.75 3.49
N VAL A 904 9.33 10.59 4.79
CA VAL A 904 9.82 9.32 5.38
C VAL A 904 8.81 8.17 5.16
N GLU A 905 7.51 8.41 5.35
CA GLU A 905 6.45 7.43 5.08
C GLU A 905 6.40 7.02 3.60
N SER A 906 6.63 7.95 2.65
CA SER A 906 6.54 7.70 1.21
C SER A 906 7.58 6.71 0.66
N VAL A 907 8.71 6.53 1.37
CA VAL A 907 9.74 5.53 1.05
C VAL A 907 9.73 4.32 2.01
N GLY A 908 8.56 3.99 2.57
CA GLY A 908 8.34 2.78 3.35
C GLY A 908 8.70 2.90 4.84
N ALA A 909 8.84 4.13 5.35
CA ALA A 909 9.17 4.45 6.75
C ALA A 909 10.45 3.75 7.30
N PRO A 910 11.62 3.92 6.66
CA PRO A 910 12.90 3.48 7.20
C PRO A 910 13.25 4.26 8.48
N PHE A 911 14.35 3.88 9.15
CA PHE A 911 14.96 4.71 10.18
C PHE A 911 15.24 6.12 9.63
N ALA A 912 14.73 7.13 10.33
CA ALA A 912 14.95 8.54 10.01
C ALA A 912 15.31 9.32 11.28
N VAL A 913 16.34 10.16 11.21
CA VAL A 913 16.77 11.07 12.28
C VAL A 913 16.72 12.52 11.79
N ALA A 914 16.28 13.43 12.65
CA ALA A 914 16.18 14.85 12.38
C ALA A 914 17.27 15.64 13.13
N GLU A 915 17.93 16.55 12.42
CA GLU A 915 18.75 17.57 13.06
C GLU A 915 17.91 18.80 13.46
N ASN A 916 17.18 18.64 14.55
CA ASN A 916 16.64 19.78 15.29
C ASN A 916 17.67 20.17 16.35
N TRP A 917 18.49 21.19 16.06
CA TRP A 917 19.59 21.62 16.93
C TRP A 917 19.07 22.44 18.12
N ASN A 918 18.45 21.77 19.09
CA ASN A 918 17.94 22.42 20.29
C ASN A 918 18.34 21.69 21.59
N GLY A 919 18.87 22.45 22.56
CA GLY A 919 19.27 21.91 23.87
C GLY A 919 18.12 21.69 24.85
N ASP A 920 16.90 22.14 24.56
CA ASP A 920 15.70 21.89 25.36
C ASP A 920 15.00 20.59 24.92
N PRO A 921 14.94 19.55 25.78
CA PRO A 921 14.25 18.32 25.44
C PRO A 921 12.73 18.51 25.25
N GLN A 922 12.10 19.57 25.75
CA GLN A 922 10.68 19.84 25.49
C GLN A 922 10.44 20.22 24.02
N VAL A 923 11.35 21.00 23.42
CA VAL A 923 11.30 21.36 21.99
C VAL A 923 11.45 20.12 21.12
N LEU A 924 12.44 19.28 21.41
CA LEU A 924 12.66 18.04 20.65
C LEU A 924 11.50 17.04 20.81
N ASN A 925 10.99 16.84 22.04
CA ASN A 925 9.79 16.04 22.26
C ASN A 925 8.55 16.62 21.54
N SER A 926 8.47 17.94 21.35
CA SER A 926 7.40 18.59 20.58
C SER A 926 7.56 18.37 19.07
N TYR A 927 8.79 18.45 18.56
CA TYR A 927 9.13 18.09 17.18
C TYR A 927 8.78 16.64 16.89
N VAL A 928 9.19 15.68 17.74
CA VAL A 928 8.88 14.24 17.60
C VAL A 928 7.37 13.97 17.52
N ARG A 929 6.57 14.61 18.39
CA ARG A 929 5.10 14.54 18.33
C ARG A 929 4.55 15.13 17.03
N SER A 930 5.10 16.25 16.57
CA SER A 930 4.69 16.92 15.32
C SER A 930 5.06 16.11 14.07
N ALA A 931 6.18 15.39 14.11
CA ALA A 931 6.61 14.38 13.14
C ALA A 931 5.93 13.00 13.36
N ARG A 932 4.79 12.95 14.06
CA ARG A 932 3.95 11.77 14.28
C ARG A 932 4.68 10.56 14.90
N GLY A 933 5.80 10.79 15.59
CA GLY A 933 6.68 9.74 16.09
C GLY A 933 7.34 8.88 15.00
N ARG A 934 7.41 9.36 13.74
CA ARG A 934 8.04 8.67 12.60
C ARG A 934 9.50 9.04 12.36
N VAL A 935 10.00 10.05 13.06
CA VAL A 935 11.37 10.56 12.94
C VAL A 935 11.98 10.66 14.34
N ALA A 936 13.21 10.19 14.49
CA ALA A 936 14.04 10.39 15.67
C ALA A 936 14.68 11.79 15.67
N VAL A 937 15.37 12.15 16.75
CA VAL A 937 16.12 13.41 16.89
C VAL A 937 17.55 13.13 17.33
N PHE A 938 18.50 13.92 16.85
CA PHE A 938 19.81 13.99 17.51
C PHE A 938 19.62 14.57 18.92
N ASP A 939 20.11 13.85 19.93
CA ASP A 939 19.88 14.17 21.34
C ASP A 939 20.88 15.23 21.84
N PHE A 940 20.76 16.44 21.29
CA PHE A 940 21.49 17.63 21.72
C PHE A 940 21.40 17.87 23.24
N PRO A 941 20.25 17.67 23.93
CA PRO A 941 20.16 17.72 25.39
C PRO A 941 21.13 16.75 26.09
N THR A 942 21.26 15.50 25.61
CA THR A 942 22.27 14.56 26.10
C THR A 942 23.69 15.03 25.77
N TYR A 943 23.97 15.46 24.53
CA TYR A 943 25.29 15.94 24.11
C TYR A 943 25.80 17.08 25.01
N TYR A 944 25.01 18.15 25.19
CA TYR A 944 25.40 19.29 26.03
C TYR A 944 25.60 18.89 27.51
N SER A 945 24.72 18.03 28.03
CA SER A 945 24.80 17.56 29.42
C SER A 945 26.05 16.69 29.65
N LEU A 946 26.30 15.74 28.74
CA LEU A 946 27.42 14.79 28.80
C LEU A 946 28.77 15.50 28.58
N LYS A 947 28.87 16.39 27.59
CA LYS A 947 30.06 17.23 27.34
C LYS A 947 30.39 18.10 28.56
N GLY A 948 29.38 18.79 29.11
CA GLY A 948 29.53 19.60 30.30
C GLY A 948 29.95 18.78 31.54
N ALA A 949 29.41 17.57 31.69
CA ALA A 949 29.73 16.68 32.80
C ALA A 949 31.14 16.09 32.70
N VAL A 950 31.54 15.58 31.54
CA VAL A 950 32.90 15.06 31.28
C VAL A 950 33.96 16.17 31.37
N GLY A 951 33.65 17.36 30.87
CA GLY A 951 34.53 18.53 30.93
C GLY A 951 34.79 19.03 32.34
N ARG A 952 33.77 19.05 33.21
CA ARG A 952 33.89 19.48 34.62
C ARG A 952 34.20 18.33 35.59
N ASN A 953 34.19 17.07 35.12
CA ASN A 953 34.19 15.86 35.94
C ASN A 953 33.05 15.86 37.00
N ASP A 954 31.90 16.46 36.66
CA ASP A 954 30.71 16.52 37.51
C ASP A 954 29.48 15.97 36.79
N PHE A 955 29.02 14.81 37.25
CA PHE A 955 27.98 14.03 36.61
C PHE A 955 26.63 14.12 37.32
N ALA A 956 26.48 15.00 38.33
CA ALA A 956 25.21 15.19 39.03
C ALA A 956 24.05 15.50 38.05
N GLY A 957 24.32 16.31 37.02
CA GLY A 957 23.36 16.68 35.98
C GLY A 957 23.00 15.58 34.96
N LEU A 958 23.61 14.38 35.03
CA LEU A 958 23.26 13.26 34.14
C LEU A 958 22.12 12.38 34.68
N ARG A 959 21.66 12.61 35.91
CA ARG A 959 20.52 11.92 36.52
C ARG A 959 19.44 12.92 36.90
N ARG A 960 18.25 12.74 36.33
CA ARG A 960 17.03 13.49 36.66
C ARG A 960 16.48 13.12 38.03
N ALA A 961 15.57 13.95 38.55
CA ALA A 961 14.87 13.71 39.82
C ALA A 961 13.99 12.43 39.81
N ASP A 962 13.51 12.02 38.64
CA ASP A 962 12.81 10.75 38.41
C ASP A 962 13.75 9.51 38.34
N GLY A 963 15.06 9.72 38.48
CA GLY A 963 16.09 8.68 38.42
C GLY A 963 16.58 8.33 37.01
N LYS A 964 15.97 8.89 35.97
CA LYS A 964 16.33 8.61 34.58
C LYS A 964 17.58 9.38 34.12
N PRO A 965 18.24 8.95 33.01
CA PRO A 965 19.25 9.75 32.33
C PRO A 965 18.71 11.11 31.87
N GLN A 966 19.56 12.13 31.88
CA GLN A 966 19.26 13.45 31.30
C GLN A 966 19.25 13.41 29.76
N GLY A 967 18.25 14.02 29.13
CA GLY A 967 18.09 14.14 27.67
C GLY A 967 16.92 13.31 27.11
N ILE A 968 16.79 13.24 25.78
CA ILE A 968 15.70 12.48 25.11
C ILE A 968 15.85 10.98 25.35
N ILE A 969 17.07 10.49 25.53
CA ILE A 969 17.42 9.16 26.05
C ILE A 969 16.71 8.81 27.39
N GLY A 970 16.23 9.80 28.16
CA GLY A 970 15.40 9.57 29.35
C GLY A 970 13.88 9.54 29.08
N ASP A 971 13.39 10.25 28.05
CA ASP A 971 11.95 10.38 27.79
C ASP A 971 11.45 9.41 26.71
N ASP A 972 12.11 9.36 25.56
CA ASP A 972 11.79 8.50 24.42
C ASP A 972 13.09 7.96 23.78
N PRO A 973 13.73 6.95 24.40
CA PRO A 973 15.01 6.44 23.93
C PRO A 973 14.88 5.68 22.60
N ALA A 974 13.67 5.28 22.17
CA ALA A 974 13.44 4.75 20.82
C ALA A 974 13.70 5.80 19.72
N ARG A 975 13.73 7.09 20.08
CA ARG A 975 13.87 8.25 19.18
C ARG A 975 15.03 9.17 19.53
N ALA A 976 15.88 8.79 20.49
CA ALA A 976 17.11 9.48 20.82
C ALA A 976 18.27 8.94 19.97
N VAL A 977 18.86 9.77 19.12
CA VAL A 977 20.15 9.48 18.46
C VAL A 977 21.27 10.20 19.21
N THR A 978 22.06 9.46 19.96
CA THR A 978 23.07 9.99 20.88
C THR A 978 24.43 10.05 20.18
N PHE A 979 25.23 11.09 20.43
CA PHE A 979 26.50 11.30 19.74
C PHE A 979 27.52 11.98 20.66
N VAL A 980 28.82 11.87 20.32
CA VAL A 980 29.91 12.58 21.00
C VAL A 980 30.28 13.86 20.24
N GLU A 981 30.34 13.80 18.92
CA GLU A 981 30.54 14.92 17.99
C GLU A 981 29.78 14.65 16.67
N ASN A 982 29.54 15.71 15.88
CA ASN A 982 29.20 15.61 14.46
C ASN A 982 30.17 16.49 13.62
N HIS A 983 29.91 16.66 12.32
CA HIS A 983 30.78 17.48 11.45
C HIS A 983 30.85 18.96 11.87
N ASP A 984 29.80 19.52 12.47
CA ASP A 984 29.73 20.92 12.91
C ASP A 984 30.27 21.11 14.33
N THR A 985 29.79 20.32 15.29
CA THR A 985 30.11 20.50 16.72
C THR A 985 31.60 20.33 17.02
N SER A 986 32.27 19.51 16.20
CA SER A 986 33.72 19.28 16.26
C SER A 986 34.59 20.51 15.98
N HIS A 987 34.04 21.57 15.37
CA HIS A 987 34.81 22.75 14.95
C HIS A 987 34.17 24.11 15.25
N LEU A 988 32.85 24.21 15.46
CA LEU A 988 32.17 25.48 15.70
C LEU A 988 32.31 26.00 17.14
N GLU A 989 32.73 27.26 17.29
CA GLU A 989 32.87 27.92 18.60
C GLU A 989 31.55 28.04 19.38
N ILE A 990 30.39 28.02 18.70
CA ILE A 990 29.06 28.18 19.30
C ILE A 990 28.71 27.08 20.32
N VAL A 991 29.35 25.90 20.24
CA VAL A 991 29.22 24.82 21.24
C VAL A 991 30.37 24.78 22.27
N GLY A 992 31.19 25.83 22.33
CA GLY A 992 32.34 25.94 23.21
C GLY A 992 33.59 25.19 22.73
N GLY A 993 33.77 25.06 21.41
CA GLY A 993 34.82 24.22 20.81
C GLY A 993 34.49 22.72 20.87
N PRO A 994 35.43 21.81 20.64
CA PRO A 994 35.17 20.37 20.60
C PRO A 994 34.83 19.75 21.98
N PHE A 995 34.38 18.49 21.98
CA PHE A 995 33.99 17.70 23.16
C PHE A 995 35.14 17.53 24.16
N GLY A 996 36.38 17.40 23.69
CA GLY A 996 37.57 17.33 24.53
C GLY A 996 38.74 16.54 23.93
N ASP A 997 39.68 16.18 24.80
CA ASP A 997 40.80 15.27 24.51
C ASP A 997 40.32 13.82 24.27
N ALA A 998 41.24 12.93 23.85
CA ALA A 998 40.92 11.53 23.57
C ALA A 998 40.36 10.76 24.79
N HIS A 999 40.77 11.09 26.02
CA HIS A 999 40.25 10.47 27.24
C HIS A 999 38.89 11.04 27.65
N GLN A 1000 38.57 12.28 27.30
CA GLN A 1000 37.23 12.87 27.42
C GLN A 1000 36.28 12.23 26.39
N VAL A 1001 36.70 12.16 25.12
CA VAL A 1001 35.94 11.53 24.03
C VAL A 1001 35.65 10.05 24.32
N LEU A 1002 36.62 9.27 24.82
CA LEU A 1002 36.38 7.88 25.22
C LEU A 1002 35.42 7.74 26.42
N ARG A 1003 35.35 8.72 27.33
CA ARG A 1003 34.29 8.77 28.37
C ARG A 1003 32.90 9.03 27.75
N GLY A 1004 32.83 9.86 26.70
CA GLY A 1004 31.62 10.05 25.89
C GLY A 1004 31.14 8.75 25.24
N TYR A 1005 32.04 8.02 24.56
CA TYR A 1005 31.72 6.73 23.94
C TYR A 1005 31.38 5.63 24.94
N ALA A 1006 32.07 5.58 26.08
CA ALA A 1006 31.73 4.67 27.17
C ALA A 1006 30.30 4.89 27.68
N TYR A 1007 29.77 6.12 27.63
CA TYR A 1007 28.37 6.41 27.89
C TYR A 1007 27.48 5.98 26.70
N ILE A 1008 27.59 6.60 25.53
CA ILE A 1008 26.59 6.43 24.46
C ILE A 1008 26.53 5.01 23.89
N LEU A 1009 27.65 4.28 23.81
CA LEU A 1009 27.66 2.90 23.29
C LEU A 1009 27.13 1.88 24.30
N THR A 1010 27.06 2.21 25.59
CA THR A 1010 26.53 1.30 26.62
C THR A 1010 25.07 1.56 26.97
N HIS A 1011 24.56 2.78 26.73
CA HIS A 1011 23.23 3.22 27.14
C HIS A 1011 22.13 2.96 26.10
N PRO A 1012 20.84 3.23 26.42
CA PRO A 1012 19.74 3.23 25.44
C PRO A 1012 19.91 4.32 24.37
N GLY A 1013 18.94 4.48 23.47
CA GLY A 1013 19.12 5.31 22.28
C GLY A 1013 19.91 4.61 21.17
N THR A 1014 20.03 5.29 20.04
CA THR A 1014 20.84 4.84 18.89
C THR A 1014 22.14 5.64 18.85
N PRO A 1015 23.29 5.08 19.26
CA PRO A 1015 24.54 5.82 19.23
C PRO A 1015 25.03 6.05 17.80
N CYS A 1016 25.45 7.28 17.52
CA CYS A 1016 26.18 7.70 16.34
C CYS A 1016 27.66 7.91 16.71
N VAL A 1017 28.54 7.24 15.98
CA VAL A 1017 30.00 7.37 16.08
C VAL A 1017 30.48 8.34 15.00
N PHE A 1018 31.43 9.21 15.35
CA PHE A 1018 32.00 10.20 14.44
C PHE A 1018 33.30 9.69 13.81
N TRP A 1019 33.46 9.81 12.49
CA TRP A 1019 34.61 9.25 11.76
C TRP A 1019 35.99 9.63 12.33
N PRO A 1020 36.30 10.91 12.62
CA PRO A 1020 37.58 11.28 13.21
C PRO A 1020 37.87 10.66 14.58
N ASP A 1021 36.85 10.42 15.40
CA ASP A 1021 37.03 9.76 16.70
C ASP A 1021 37.43 8.29 16.53
N LEU A 1022 36.90 7.64 15.48
CA LEU A 1022 37.12 6.24 15.17
C LEU A 1022 38.44 5.98 14.43
N PHE A 1023 38.84 6.86 13.50
CA PHE A 1023 39.99 6.65 12.61
C PHE A 1023 41.14 7.63 12.84
N ASP A 1024 40.85 8.92 13.03
CA ASP A 1024 41.88 9.99 12.98
C ASP A 1024 42.53 10.27 14.35
N ARG A 1025 41.85 9.96 15.47
CA ARG A 1025 42.39 10.10 16.85
C ARG A 1025 43.42 9.04 17.25
N GLY A 1026 43.74 8.11 16.35
CA GLY A 1026 44.79 7.12 16.53
C GLY A 1026 44.38 5.85 17.27
N ARG A 1027 45.23 4.83 17.11
CA ARG A 1027 44.91 3.41 17.29
C ARG A 1027 44.24 3.03 18.62
N GLU A 1028 44.65 3.60 19.76
CA GLU A 1028 44.00 3.26 21.04
C GLU A 1028 42.53 3.70 21.05
N ALA A 1029 42.21 4.91 20.58
CA ALA A 1029 40.84 5.37 20.50
C ALA A 1029 40.00 4.46 19.59
N SER A 1030 40.53 4.13 18.41
CA SER A 1030 39.93 3.18 17.46
C SER A 1030 39.61 1.83 18.12
N GLU A 1031 40.60 1.16 18.72
CA GLU A 1031 40.44 -0.16 19.32
C GLU A 1031 39.44 -0.15 20.49
N LYS A 1032 39.41 0.91 21.31
CA LYS A 1032 38.46 1.06 22.42
C LYS A 1032 37.03 1.29 21.92
N ILE A 1033 36.82 2.15 20.92
CA ILE A 1033 35.50 2.40 20.34
C ILE A 1033 34.97 1.15 19.64
N LEU A 1034 35.77 0.50 18.78
CA LEU A 1034 35.41 -0.76 18.12
C LEU A 1034 35.04 -1.85 19.14
N SER A 1035 35.76 -1.94 20.26
CA SER A 1035 35.45 -2.90 21.34
C SER A 1035 34.13 -2.59 22.05
N LEU A 1036 33.77 -1.31 22.23
CA LEU A 1036 32.49 -0.90 22.80
C LEU A 1036 31.31 -1.15 21.85
N ILE A 1037 31.48 -0.95 20.52
CA ILE A 1037 30.47 -1.32 19.52
C ILE A 1037 30.21 -2.83 19.55
N ARG A 1038 31.28 -3.65 19.50
CA ARG A 1038 31.18 -5.12 19.59
C ARG A 1038 30.55 -5.60 20.90
N LEU A 1039 30.84 -4.93 22.02
CA LEU A 1039 30.21 -5.24 23.30
C LEU A 1039 28.71 -4.92 23.30
N ARG A 1040 28.30 -3.77 22.75
CA ARG A 1040 26.89 -3.38 22.59
C ARG A 1040 26.11 -4.41 21.78
N THR A 1041 26.64 -4.78 20.60
CA THR A 1041 25.96 -5.68 19.66
C THR A 1041 25.91 -7.12 20.17
N SER A 1042 27.00 -7.63 20.73
CA SER A 1042 27.05 -8.99 21.31
C SER A 1042 26.13 -9.19 22.52
N LEU A 1043 25.85 -8.14 23.30
CA LEU A 1043 24.88 -8.17 24.42
C LEU A 1043 23.45 -7.80 23.99
N GLY A 1044 23.24 -7.44 22.72
CA GLY A 1044 21.93 -7.02 22.20
C GLY A 1044 21.43 -5.68 22.77
N ILE A 1045 22.30 -4.79 23.24
CA ILE A 1045 21.90 -3.51 23.84
C ILE A 1045 21.36 -2.59 22.72
N HIS A 1046 20.07 -2.26 22.80
CA HIS A 1046 19.27 -1.62 21.76
C HIS A 1046 18.67 -0.28 22.22
N ALA A 1047 18.01 0.43 21.30
CA ALA A 1047 17.49 1.77 21.55
C ALA A 1047 16.49 1.85 22.73
N GLN A 1048 15.80 0.76 23.07
CA GLN A 1048 14.84 0.69 24.18
C GLN A 1048 15.33 -0.21 25.34
N SER A 1049 16.63 -0.45 25.45
CA SER A 1049 17.19 -1.14 26.62
C SER A 1049 16.90 -0.35 27.91
N GLY A 1050 16.84 -1.04 29.04
CA GLY A 1050 16.61 -0.40 30.34
C GLY A 1050 17.89 0.06 31.00
N VAL A 1051 17.85 1.19 31.70
CA VAL A 1051 19.00 1.76 32.41
C VAL A 1051 18.64 2.18 33.82
N PHE A 1052 19.48 1.82 34.78
CA PHE A 1052 19.40 2.22 36.18
C PHE A 1052 20.63 3.04 36.55
N VAL A 1053 20.46 4.34 36.81
CA VAL A 1053 21.56 5.24 37.17
C VAL A 1053 21.88 5.10 38.66
N ASP A 1054 22.89 4.29 38.97
CA ASP A 1054 23.26 3.92 40.33
C ASP A 1054 23.85 5.08 41.14
N VAL A 1055 24.74 5.85 40.50
CA VAL A 1055 25.43 7.01 41.08
C VAL A 1055 25.55 8.11 40.03
N ALA A 1056 25.30 9.36 40.43
CA ALA A 1056 25.53 10.55 39.61
C ALA A 1056 25.89 11.72 40.53
N ARG A 1057 27.16 12.16 40.51
CA ARG A 1057 27.71 13.21 41.38
C ARG A 1057 29.01 13.79 40.81
N LEU A 1058 29.57 14.79 41.47
CA LEU A 1058 30.97 15.20 41.30
C LEU A 1058 31.89 13.96 41.39
N GLY A 1059 32.77 13.77 40.42
CA GLY A 1059 33.74 12.68 40.35
C GLY A 1059 33.23 11.32 39.87
N LEU A 1060 31.92 11.07 39.83
CA LEU A 1060 31.39 9.73 39.49
C LEU A 1060 30.00 9.73 38.85
N TYR A 1061 29.90 9.08 37.69
CA TYR A 1061 28.68 8.46 37.17
C TYR A 1061 28.85 6.94 37.13
N ALA A 1062 27.81 6.21 37.55
CA ALA A 1062 27.74 4.76 37.36
C ALA A 1062 26.30 4.30 37.08
N ALA A 1063 26.14 3.32 36.19
CA ALA A 1063 24.84 2.78 35.80
C ALA A 1063 24.89 1.28 35.48
N PHE A 1064 23.73 0.63 35.59
CA PHE A 1064 23.47 -0.72 35.07
C PHE A 1064 22.55 -0.64 33.85
N VAL A 1065 22.78 -1.46 32.84
CA VAL A 1065 21.97 -1.50 31.60
C VAL A 1065 21.56 -2.95 31.29
N SER A 1066 20.33 -3.15 30.83
CA SER A 1066 19.84 -4.46 30.38
C SER A 1066 19.20 -4.40 28.99
N SER A 1067 19.54 -5.36 28.14
CA SER A 1067 18.90 -5.57 26.83
C SER A 1067 17.54 -6.26 26.92
N ARG A 1068 17.17 -6.79 28.10
CA ARG A 1068 15.95 -7.59 28.29
C ARG A 1068 14.86 -6.88 29.09
N HIS A 1069 15.24 -5.94 29.95
CA HIS A 1069 14.32 -5.34 30.91
C HIS A 1069 14.40 -3.81 30.87
N GLN A 1070 13.35 -3.16 30.33
CA GLN A 1070 13.23 -1.70 30.30
C GLN A 1070 13.31 -1.08 31.71
N ASN A 1071 12.64 -1.71 32.68
CA ASN A 1071 12.68 -1.35 34.09
C ASN A 1071 13.91 -1.96 34.82
N CYS A 1072 15.11 -1.72 34.27
CA CYS A 1072 16.38 -2.17 34.86
C CYS A 1072 16.52 -1.70 36.33
N GLN A 1073 17.15 -2.52 37.17
CA GLN A 1073 17.31 -2.29 38.61
C GLN A 1073 18.79 -2.31 39.02
N ARG A 1074 19.12 -1.82 40.23
CA ARG A 1074 20.46 -1.95 40.83
C ARG A 1074 20.94 -3.40 40.78
N GLY A 1075 22.05 -3.65 40.08
CA GLY A 1075 22.60 -5.01 39.92
C GLY A 1075 21.77 -5.95 39.01
N GLY A 1076 20.75 -5.43 38.32
CA GLY A 1076 19.85 -6.16 37.42
C GLY A 1076 20.17 -5.98 35.93
N GLY A 1077 21.38 -5.53 35.59
CA GLY A 1077 21.85 -5.36 34.22
C GLY A 1077 22.56 -6.59 33.64
N ASP A 1078 22.63 -6.64 32.31
CA ASP A 1078 23.56 -7.45 31.52
C ASP A 1078 24.96 -6.76 31.45
N LEU A 1079 24.96 -5.42 31.59
CA LEU A 1079 26.13 -4.55 31.55
C LEU A 1079 26.12 -3.57 32.73
N ALA A 1080 27.31 -3.17 33.19
CA ALA A 1080 27.51 -2.06 34.11
C ALA A 1080 28.60 -1.10 33.57
N VAL A 1081 28.46 0.19 33.82
CA VAL A 1081 29.34 1.24 33.27
C VAL A 1081 29.65 2.31 34.30
N LYS A 1082 30.88 2.83 34.25
CA LYS A 1082 31.41 3.90 35.10
C LYS A 1082 32.17 4.93 34.25
N ILE A 1083 31.92 6.22 34.49
CA ILE A 1083 32.76 7.33 34.01
C ILE A 1083 33.03 8.33 35.16
N GLY A 1084 34.21 8.97 35.14
CA GLY A 1084 34.65 9.92 36.16
C GLY A 1084 35.92 9.48 36.90
N SER A 1085 36.49 10.37 37.71
CA SER A 1085 37.70 10.12 38.50
C SER A 1085 37.54 8.97 39.50
N ASP A 1086 36.51 9.02 40.35
CA ASP A 1086 36.46 8.28 41.61
C ASP A 1086 36.21 6.79 41.40
N ASP A 1087 36.72 5.93 42.28
CA ASP A 1087 36.53 4.48 42.14
C ASP A 1087 35.08 4.02 42.36
N TRP A 1088 34.64 3.10 41.50
CA TRP A 1088 33.39 2.33 41.62
C TRP A 1088 33.53 1.04 40.81
N ALA A 1089 32.87 -0.02 41.27
CA ALA A 1089 32.71 -1.28 40.56
C ALA A 1089 31.33 -1.86 40.89
N PRO A 1090 30.70 -2.66 40.01
CA PRO A 1090 29.41 -3.27 40.29
C PRO A 1090 29.52 -4.29 41.43
N GLY A 1091 28.65 -4.16 42.43
CA GLY A 1091 28.61 -5.06 43.58
C GLY A 1091 28.03 -6.44 43.25
N GLY A 1092 28.53 -7.47 43.94
CA GLY A 1092 28.11 -8.86 43.78
C GLY A 1092 29.01 -9.69 42.86
N GLY A 1093 28.82 -11.01 42.85
CA GLY A 1093 29.53 -11.92 41.97
C GLY A 1093 28.99 -11.92 40.54
N GLY A 1094 29.80 -12.40 39.59
CA GLY A 1094 29.39 -12.58 38.18
C GLY A 1094 29.74 -11.42 37.23
N TRP A 1095 30.47 -10.39 37.67
CA TRP A 1095 30.91 -9.29 36.83
C TRP A 1095 32.36 -9.47 36.34
N SER A 1096 32.62 -9.17 35.07
CA SER A 1096 33.95 -9.15 34.46
C SER A 1096 34.18 -7.85 33.70
N VAL A 1097 35.38 -7.26 33.79
CA VAL A 1097 35.73 -6.07 33.00
C VAL A 1097 35.73 -6.44 31.52
N ALA A 1098 34.92 -5.75 30.73
CA ALA A 1098 34.80 -5.95 29.29
C ALA A 1098 35.60 -4.90 28.50
N ALA A 1099 35.63 -3.65 28.98
CA ALA A 1099 36.45 -2.57 28.42
C ALA A 1099 36.78 -1.54 29.51
N CYS A 1100 37.93 -0.86 29.41
CA CYS A 1100 38.31 0.23 30.30
C CYS A 1100 39.34 1.18 29.68
N GLY A 1101 39.47 2.36 30.28
CA GLY A 1101 40.47 3.38 29.92
C GLY A 1101 40.56 4.47 30.99
N HIS A 1102 41.21 5.59 30.65
CA HIS A 1102 41.41 6.69 31.59
C HIS A 1102 40.06 7.24 32.11
N HIS A 1103 39.83 7.07 33.42
CA HIS A 1103 38.59 7.49 34.10
C HIS A 1103 37.28 6.89 33.54
N TRP A 1104 37.33 5.67 32.97
CA TRP A 1104 36.14 4.89 32.65
C TRP A 1104 36.35 3.37 32.66
N ALA A 1105 35.29 2.63 32.97
CA ALA A 1105 35.26 1.17 32.90
C ALA A 1105 33.86 0.66 32.58
N VAL A 1106 33.79 -0.48 31.90
CA VAL A 1106 32.58 -1.21 31.52
C VAL A 1106 32.76 -2.67 31.89
N TRP A 1107 31.80 -3.23 32.62
CA TRP A 1107 31.74 -4.63 32.99
C TRP A 1107 30.57 -5.30 32.28
N ARG A 1108 30.77 -6.55 31.85
CA ARG A 1108 29.67 -7.44 31.44
C ARG A 1108 29.40 -8.45 32.55
N ARG A 1109 28.15 -8.88 32.63
CA ARG A 1109 27.78 -10.05 33.43
C ARG A 1109 28.18 -11.34 32.68
N GLY A 1110 28.60 -12.35 33.43
CA GLY A 1110 28.82 -13.73 32.95
C GLY A 1110 27.63 -14.63 33.21
#